data_AF-A0A497P581-F1
#
_entry.id   AF-A0A497P581-F1
#
_cell.length_a   1.000
_cell.length_b   1.000
_cell.length_c   1.000
_cell.angle_alpha   90.00
_cell.angle_beta   90.00
_cell.angle_gamma   90.00
#
_symmetry.space_group_name_H-M   'P 1'
#
loop_
_entity.id
_entity.type
_entity.pdbx_description
1 polymer ?
#
loop_
_entity_poly.entity_id
_entity_poly.type
_entity_poly.pdbx_seq_one_letter_code
_entity_poly.pdbx_strand_id
1 'polypeptide(L)'
;MDTQGLIHLSRLEITGSLNIHTPMCVIHEVATIHNVKIPEIQYGDVQALQAFIDIINKTHSHRPSIPFPIEEHYQMSLVASFVNKFIDWSESELEEAFATLRMYMIEACLPNINNFSYGELTPGNTRSLNACCLYRICKSYNLPTNFNHTIEQLAQAVRILIMDIEKTRKYMFQQIHKLDENEISSIYLSICHMLVDDSNLIEKNTETTDEEMPDFYNDVNNSVALFNNYSETLKRVYPCTPGEAITLAALIYKLDISSSRDPIAEYVNLRKTSSMWVPLDNDMIHALSLNPMVYNLECYFNPVLPYELYNEKELIHLALGEGYSIDNLRYESAYSLLASSYLLPTFHHGLFPSIINEKTPITLENVNEVEPFKILCYGTRISGVVAMTYQGLADVIKNQRNFSNPVDEDCTAFTQLNIRKLKRLCKTFRGGETQETMKEKENLLEAIQIAELFTENNNEKARELYIAYIDGDEKYKHKVINALYSLLRLSMYTRGWLNDEDVLPIKSAPVYNQAEVDIKVSEGIVDFENKCKELDVINDGQDNEDSDSKSFANIILDLPLVRYRHEWQTSNSYGEGLTLGERLKILKTGEDDENGFSSCMRLTSNWLAGSAYRYLTVIGEEKPFDIEDLREIS
;
A
#
# COMPACT_ATOMS: atom_id res chain seq x y z
N MET A 1 2.87 20.36 52.68
CA MET A 1 3.96 21.35 52.73
C MET A 1 3.91 22.01 54.09
N ASP A 2 4.70 21.51 55.04
CA ASP A 2 4.83 22.10 56.37
C ASP A 2 5.95 23.14 56.36
N THR A 3 5.59 24.38 56.09
CA THR A 3 6.45 25.53 56.40
C THR A 3 5.77 26.30 57.52
N GLN A 4 6.15 25.99 58.77
CA GLN A 4 5.95 26.92 59.87
C GLN A 4 6.71 28.20 59.53
N GLY A 5 6.01 29.32 59.42
CA GLY A 5 6.59 30.57 58.95
C GLY A 5 5.61 31.74 59.04
N LEU A 6 6.17 32.96 59.02
CA LEU A 6 5.37 34.18 58.93
C LEU A 6 4.85 34.35 57.49
N ILE A 7 3.53 34.45 57.33
CA ILE A 7 2.87 34.71 56.06
C ILE A 7 2.54 36.20 55.98
N HIS A 8 3.03 36.88 54.95
CA HIS A 8 2.75 38.28 54.69
C HIS A 8 1.41 38.45 53.96
N LEU A 9 0.44 39.13 54.56
CA LEU A 9 -0.93 39.26 54.01
C LEU A 9 -1.04 40.39 52.97
N SER A 10 -0.29 40.25 51.88
CA SER A 10 -0.33 41.17 50.74
C SER A 10 -0.70 40.43 49.45
N ARG A 11 -1.61 40.99 48.66
CA ARG A 11 -1.98 40.40 47.35
C ARG A 11 -0.84 40.45 46.33
N LEU A 12 0.16 41.29 46.59
CA LEU A 12 1.38 41.36 45.80
C LEU A 12 2.27 40.12 45.97
N GLU A 13 2.07 39.31 47.00
CA GLU A 13 2.71 37.97 47.10
C GLU A 13 2.19 37.03 46.00
N ILE A 14 0.95 37.23 45.54
CA ILE A 14 0.35 36.46 44.46
C ILE A 14 0.77 37.04 43.11
N THR A 15 0.51 38.32 42.88
CA THR A 15 0.70 38.96 41.56
C THR A 15 2.15 39.32 41.23
N GLY A 16 2.98 39.50 42.26
CA GLY A 16 4.20 40.30 42.19
C GLY A 16 3.90 41.80 42.06
N SER A 17 4.93 42.61 41.85
CA SER A 17 4.78 44.05 41.62
C SER A 17 3.91 44.35 40.40
N LEU A 18 3.00 45.33 40.55
CA LEU A 18 2.11 45.76 39.49
C LEU A 18 2.79 46.79 38.58
N ASN A 19 2.33 46.90 37.34
CA ASN A 19 2.79 47.85 36.33
C ASN A 19 1.62 48.32 35.44
N ILE A 20 1.87 49.26 34.53
CA ILE A 20 0.85 49.84 33.64
C ILE A 20 0.16 48.84 32.70
N HIS A 21 0.75 47.66 32.49
CA HIS A 21 0.17 46.59 31.67
C HIS A 21 -0.64 45.59 32.49
N THR A 22 -0.64 45.73 33.81
CA THR A 22 -1.43 44.88 34.70
C THR A 22 -2.92 45.15 34.45
N PRO A 23 -3.76 44.11 34.27
CA PRO A 23 -5.20 44.27 34.07
C PRO A 23 -5.86 45.08 35.18
N MET A 24 -6.79 45.97 34.82
CA MET A 24 -7.41 46.89 35.78
C MET A 24 -8.19 46.14 36.88
N CYS A 25 -8.81 45.00 36.55
CA CYS A 25 -9.49 44.16 37.54
C CYS A 25 -8.54 43.67 38.67
N VAL A 26 -7.27 43.41 38.35
CA VAL A 26 -6.25 43.01 39.32
C VAL A 26 -5.83 44.21 40.18
N ILE A 27 -5.59 45.37 39.55
CA ILE A 27 -5.22 46.61 40.26
C ILE A 27 -6.33 46.99 41.27
N HIS A 28 -7.59 46.93 40.85
CA HIS A 28 -8.75 47.18 41.70
C HIS A 28 -8.81 46.23 42.90
N GLU A 29 -8.62 44.93 42.66
CA GLU A 29 -8.66 43.93 43.72
C GLU A 29 -7.56 44.17 44.76
N VAL A 30 -6.31 44.36 44.30
CA VAL A 30 -5.17 44.67 45.19
C VAL A 30 -5.42 45.96 45.96
N ALA A 31 -5.83 47.05 45.29
CA ALA A 31 -6.12 48.33 45.93
C ALA A 31 -7.21 48.20 47.01
N THR A 32 -8.25 47.43 46.72
CA THR A 32 -9.39 47.20 47.61
C THR A 32 -8.98 46.46 48.87
N ILE A 33 -8.26 45.35 48.75
CA ILE A 33 -7.72 44.59 49.90
C ILE A 33 -6.69 45.44 50.65
N HIS A 34 -5.94 46.27 49.92
CA HIS A 34 -4.96 47.18 50.50
C HIS A 34 -5.59 48.45 51.12
N ASN A 35 -6.91 48.62 51.11
CA ASN A 35 -7.58 49.83 51.60
C ASN A 35 -7.03 51.13 50.96
N VAL A 36 -6.54 51.06 49.73
CA VAL A 36 -6.14 52.23 48.94
C VAL A 36 -7.37 52.73 48.21
N LYS A 37 -7.74 53.99 48.41
CA LYS A 37 -8.87 54.60 47.72
C LYS A 37 -8.57 54.65 46.22
N ILE A 38 -9.44 54.04 45.41
CA ILE A 38 -9.32 54.05 43.96
C ILE A 38 -9.69 55.46 43.47
N PRO A 39 -8.77 56.18 42.83
CA PRO A 39 -9.02 57.53 42.32
C PRO A 39 -9.93 57.47 41.09
N GLU A 40 -10.74 58.51 40.89
CA GLU A 40 -11.48 58.74 39.64
C GLU A 40 -10.52 59.24 38.55
N ILE A 41 -9.64 58.35 38.08
CA ILE A 41 -8.69 58.68 37.01
C ILE A 41 -9.41 58.51 35.67
N GLN A 42 -9.24 59.48 34.76
CA GLN A 42 -9.49 59.25 33.35
C GLN A 42 -8.40 58.31 32.83
N TYR A 43 -8.75 57.06 32.53
CA TYR A 43 -7.83 55.96 32.21
C TYR A 43 -6.89 56.17 31.01
N GLY A 44 -6.89 57.35 30.39
CA GLY A 44 -5.92 57.78 29.38
C GLY A 44 -4.66 58.46 29.95
N ASP A 45 -4.63 58.84 31.23
CA ASP A 45 -3.43 59.44 31.86
C ASP A 45 -2.50 58.38 32.45
N VAL A 46 -1.49 57.99 31.66
CA VAL A 46 -0.48 56.98 32.03
C VAL A 46 0.34 57.41 33.26
N GLN A 47 0.59 58.71 33.45
CA GLN A 47 1.37 59.20 34.59
C GLN A 47 0.57 59.10 35.89
N ALA A 48 -0.72 59.46 35.86
CA ALA A 48 -1.61 59.29 36.99
C ALA A 48 -1.79 57.81 37.38
N LEU A 49 -1.91 56.92 36.38
CA LEU A 49 -2.01 55.48 36.61
C LEU A 49 -0.72 54.90 37.22
N GLN A 50 0.45 55.28 36.70
CA GLN A 50 1.74 54.83 37.26
C GLN A 50 1.92 55.31 38.70
N ALA A 51 1.59 56.57 39.01
CA ALA A 51 1.65 57.09 40.37
C ALA A 51 0.72 56.33 41.33
N PHE A 52 -0.48 55.95 40.86
CA PHE A 52 -1.40 55.11 41.63
C PHE A 52 -0.84 53.70 41.88
N ILE A 53 -0.27 53.06 40.86
CA ILE A 53 0.39 51.76 40.97
C ILE A 53 1.57 51.82 41.94
N ASP A 54 2.37 52.88 41.91
CA ASP A 54 3.50 53.08 42.83
C ASP A 54 3.03 53.20 44.29
N ILE A 55 1.89 53.86 44.53
CA ILE A 55 1.27 53.90 45.86
C ILE A 55 0.89 52.49 46.30
N ILE A 56 0.20 51.73 45.44
CA ILE A 56 -0.21 50.35 45.77
C ILE A 56 1.01 49.48 46.06
N ASN A 57 2.04 49.49 45.21
CA ASN A 57 3.27 48.73 45.40
C ASN A 57 3.97 49.10 46.72
N LYS A 58 3.99 50.39 47.11
CA LYS A 58 4.54 50.85 48.41
C LYS A 58 3.73 50.38 49.62
N THR A 59 2.44 50.09 49.47
CA THR A 59 1.64 49.56 50.58
C THR A 59 1.99 48.12 50.96
N HIS A 60 2.78 47.41 50.14
CA HIS A 60 3.24 46.05 50.41
C HIS A 60 3.89 45.93 51.80
N SER A 61 4.94 46.71 52.06
CA SER A 61 5.71 46.67 53.31
C SER A 61 4.91 47.04 54.57
N HIS A 62 3.70 47.57 54.40
CA HIS A 62 2.83 48.01 55.49
C HIS A 62 1.73 46.99 55.81
N ARG A 63 1.69 45.84 55.11
CA ARG A 63 0.73 44.77 55.40
C ARG A 63 1.16 43.93 56.60
N PRO A 64 0.21 43.43 57.39
CA PRO A 64 0.52 42.57 58.52
C PRO A 64 1.08 41.23 58.03
N SER A 65 1.98 40.65 58.83
CA SER A 65 2.38 39.26 58.70
C SER A 65 1.85 38.47 59.90
N ILE A 66 1.37 37.25 59.65
CA ILE A 66 0.82 36.37 60.69
C ILE A 66 1.60 35.07 60.75
N PRO A 67 1.74 34.42 61.93
CA PRO A 67 2.27 33.08 62.00
C PRO A 67 1.29 32.08 61.35
N PHE A 68 1.83 30.99 60.80
CA PHE A 68 1.04 29.84 60.33
C PHE A 68 1.56 28.54 60.97
N PRO A 69 0.71 27.71 61.59
CA PRO A 69 -0.76 27.80 61.66
C PRO A 69 -1.26 29.02 62.47
N ILE A 70 -2.53 29.39 62.26
CA ILE A 70 -3.16 30.55 62.92
C ILE A 70 -3.48 30.17 64.36
N GLU A 71 -3.04 30.98 65.34
CA GLU A 71 -3.16 30.65 66.76
C GLU A 71 -4.16 31.55 67.50
N GLU A 72 -4.34 32.80 67.03
CA GLU A 72 -5.13 33.81 67.74
C GLU A 72 -6.31 34.34 66.91
N HIS A 73 -7.45 34.60 67.57
CA HIS A 73 -8.69 35.01 66.89
C HIS A 73 -8.56 36.34 66.12
N TYR A 74 -7.75 37.29 66.60
CA TYR A 74 -7.54 38.55 65.87
C TYR A 74 -6.83 38.33 64.52
N GLN A 75 -6.01 37.27 64.40
CA GLN A 75 -5.33 36.89 63.17
C GLN A 75 -6.34 36.39 62.13
N MET A 76 -7.38 35.67 62.56
CA MET A 76 -8.49 35.29 61.68
C MET A 76 -9.20 36.50 61.10
N SER A 77 -9.40 37.58 61.87
CA SER A 77 -9.97 38.83 61.33
C SER A 77 -9.08 39.48 60.26
N LEU A 78 -7.75 39.40 60.41
CA LEU A 78 -6.80 39.88 59.40
C LEU A 78 -6.84 39.00 58.14
N VAL A 79 -6.97 37.68 58.30
CA VAL A 79 -7.14 36.74 57.18
C VAL A 79 -8.45 36.98 56.45
N ALA A 80 -9.56 37.19 57.17
CA ALA A 80 -10.86 37.55 56.57
C ALA A 80 -10.75 38.81 55.72
N SER A 81 -10.08 39.84 56.23
CA SER A 81 -9.84 41.09 55.47
C SER A 81 -8.99 40.87 54.22
N PHE A 82 -8.01 39.96 54.28
CA PHE A 82 -7.16 39.59 53.15
C PHE A 82 -7.89 38.75 52.08
N VAL A 83 -8.72 37.80 52.51
CA VAL A 83 -9.50 36.90 51.64
C VAL A 83 -10.60 37.67 50.94
N ASN A 84 -11.55 38.24 51.70
CA ASN A 84 -12.58 39.14 51.20
C ASN A 84 -13.20 39.92 52.39
N LYS A 85 -12.84 41.21 52.51
CA LYS A 85 -13.24 42.06 53.64
C LYS A 85 -14.72 42.43 53.70
N PHE A 86 -15.50 42.14 52.65
CA PHE A 86 -16.91 42.54 52.55
C PHE A 86 -17.88 41.44 52.94
N ILE A 87 -17.37 40.28 53.34
CA ILE A 87 -18.17 39.09 53.62
C ILE A 87 -17.84 38.58 55.02
N ASP A 88 -18.86 38.13 55.72
CA ASP A 88 -18.71 37.41 56.99
C ASP A 88 -18.39 35.94 56.72
N TRP A 89 -17.37 35.43 57.39
CA TRP A 89 -16.85 34.09 57.17
C TRP A 89 -17.06 33.19 58.39
N SER A 90 -17.43 31.93 58.17
CA SER A 90 -17.19 30.91 59.18
C SER A 90 -15.70 30.53 59.21
N GLU A 91 -15.21 30.07 60.36
CA GLU A 91 -13.79 29.70 60.54
C GLU A 91 -13.34 28.64 59.52
N SER A 92 -14.14 27.59 59.33
CA SER A 92 -13.83 26.51 58.38
C SER A 92 -13.78 26.97 56.92
N GLU A 93 -14.70 27.84 56.49
CA GLU A 93 -14.73 28.34 55.11
C GLU A 93 -13.61 29.36 54.87
N LEU A 94 -13.27 30.16 55.88
CA LEU A 94 -12.17 31.11 55.82
C LEU A 94 -10.82 30.41 55.68
N GLU A 95 -10.60 29.35 56.47
CA GLU A 95 -9.39 28.54 56.38
C GLU A 95 -9.22 27.92 54.99
N GLU A 96 -10.31 27.40 54.40
CA GLU A 96 -10.28 26.84 53.06
C GLU A 96 -10.00 27.91 51.99
N ALA A 97 -10.67 29.07 52.08
CA ALA A 97 -10.44 30.18 51.16
C ALA A 97 -9.02 30.75 51.27
N PHE A 98 -8.49 30.84 52.48
CA PHE A 98 -7.11 31.26 52.71
C PHE A 98 -6.10 30.22 52.19
N ALA A 99 -6.37 28.94 52.38
CA ALA A 99 -5.54 27.87 51.83
C ALA A 99 -5.46 27.93 50.30
N THR A 100 -6.58 28.20 49.62
CA THR A 100 -6.62 28.41 48.17
C THR A 100 -5.67 29.54 47.75
N LEU A 101 -5.74 30.71 48.40
CA LEU A 101 -4.87 31.85 48.07
C LEU A 101 -3.40 31.56 48.33
N ARG A 102 -3.10 30.87 49.44
CA ARG A 102 -1.73 30.50 49.80
C ARG A 102 -1.05 29.62 48.75
N MET A 103 -1.79 28.73 48.09
CA MET A 103 -1.24 27.94 46.99
C MET A 103 -0.61 28.85 45.95
N TYR A 104 -1.31 29.92 45.55
CA TYR A 104 -0.86 30.87 44.53
C TYR A 104 0.16 31.91 45.01
N MET A 105 0.34 32.07 46.33
CA MET A 105 1.46 32.84 46.90
C MET A 105 2.79 32.09 46.76
N ILE A 106 2.75 30.76 46.81
CA ILE A 106 3.94 29.91 46.70
C ILE A 106 4.25 29.60 45.24
N GLU A 107 3.26 29.05 44.51
CA GLU A 107 3.44 28.57 43.15
C GLU A 107 2.17 28.74 42.32
N ALA A 108 2.33 29.05 41.03
CA ALA A 108 1.20 29.14 40.12
C ALA A 108 0.75 27.74 39.66
N CYS A 109 -0.07 27.07 40.46
CA CYS A 109 -0.62 25.77 40.11
C CYS A 109 -1.79 25.89 39.13
N LEU A 110 -1.86 25.00 38.13
CA LEU A 110 -3.04 24.93 37.27
C LEU A 110 -4.22 24.26 38.00
N PRO A 111 -5.42 24.82 37.93
CA PRO A 111 -6.62 24.21 38.50
C PRO A 111 -7.08 22.99 37.69
N ASN A 112 -7.75 22.04 38.34
CA ASN A 112 -8.39 20.91 37.65
C ASN A 112 -9.61 21.41 36.84
N ILE A 113 -9.71 20.97 35.57
CA ILE A 113 -10.77 21.36 34.63
C ILE A 113 -12.19 21.14 35.18
N ASN A 114 -12.41 20.08 35.97
CA ASN A 114 -13.74 19.74 36.48
C ASN A 114 -14.19 20.66 37.62
N ASN A 115 -13.27 21.37 38.26
CA ASN A 115 -13.51 22.21 39.44
C ASN A 115 -13.12 23.67 39.20
N PHE A 116 -13.00 24.11 37.96
CA PHE A 116 -12.61 25.47 37.64
C PHE A 116 -13.76 26.46 37.85
N SER A 117 -13.71 27.20 38.96
CA SER A 117 -14.57 28.36 39.23
C SER A 117 -13.71 29.63 39.36
N TYR A 118 -14.26 30.78 38.99
CA TYR A 118 -13.59 32.07 39.11
C TYR A 118 -14.54 33.13 39.66
N GLY A 119 -13.97 34.21 40.20
CA GLY A 119 -14.69 35.30 40.85
C GLY A 119 -14.17 35.59 42.25
N GLU A 120 -14.89 36.40 43.01
CA GLU A 120 -14.56 36.65 44.40
C GLU A 120 -14.70 35.38 45.24
N LEU A 121 -13.85 35.25 46.25
CA LEU A 121 -13.97 34.20 47.26
C LEU A 121 -15.15 34.54 48.17
N THR A 122 -16.06 33.57 48.34
CA THR A 122 -17.23 33.65 49.22
C THR A 122 -17.37 32.33 50.00
N PRO A 123 -18.13 32.29 51.12
CA PRO A 123 -18.43 31.06 51.86
C PRO A 123 -18.92 29.90 50.99
N GLY A 124 -19.76 30.19 49.98
CA GLY A 124 -20.26 29.17 49.05
C GLY A 124 -19.29 28.79 47.92
N ASN A 125 -18.16 29.47 47.78
CA ASN A 125 -17.17 29.24 46.72
C ASN A 125 -15.76 29.56 47.23
N THR A 126 -15.30 28.80 48.22
CA THR A 126 -13.99 28.94 48.90
C THR A 126 -12.79 28.62 48.00
N ARG A 127 -13.03 28.05 46.81
CA ARG A 127 -11.99 27.65 45.84
C ARG A 127 -12.02 28.44 44.54
N SER A 128 -12.83 29.50 44.45
CA SER A 128 -12.85 30.35 43.26
C SER A 128 -11.54 31.07 43.06
N LEU A 129 -11.09 31.16 41.81
CA LEU A 129 -9.92 31.93 41.44
C LEU A 129 -10.31 33.38 41.17
N ASN A 130 -9.81 34.28 42.00
CA ASN A 130 -10.02 35.71 41.83
C ASN A 130 -9.04 36.31 40.81
N ALA A 131 -9.14 37.62 40.55
CA ALA A 131 -8.37 38.26 39.49
C ALA A 131 -6.86 38.14 39.74
N CYS A 132 -6.41 38.26 41.00
CA CYS A 132 -5.01 38.09 41.36
C CYS A 132 -4.48 36.69 41.05
N CYS A 133 -5.24 35.64 41.39
CA CYS A 133 -4.84 34.24 41.15
C CYS A 133 -4.77 33.93 39.65
N LEU A 134 -5.80 34.34 38.89
CA LEU A 134 -5.82 34.15 37.44
C LEU A 134 -4.66 34.89 36.75
N TYR A 135 -4.39 36.13 37.16
CA TYR A 135 -3.26 36.89 36.64
C TYR A 135 -1.91 36.24 36.94
N ARG A 136 -1.74 35.66 38.14
CA ARG A 136 -0.54 34.90 38.50
C ARG A 136 -0.34 33.68 37.60
N ILE A 137 -1.40 32.94 37.28
CA ILE A 137 -1.33 31.83 36.31
C ILE A 137 -0.91 32.38 34.93
N CYS A 138 -1.60 33.38 34.41
CA CYS A 138 -1.27 33.97 33.11
C CYS A 138 0.20 34.41 33.02
N LYS A 139 0.70 35.09 34.04
CA LYS A 139 2.10 35.54 34.10
C LYS A 139 3.10 34.38 34.15
N SER A 140 2.79 33.31 34.88
CA SER A 140 3.69 32.16 35.03
C SER A 140 3.77 31.30 33.77
N TYR A 141 2.72 31.32 32.96
CA TYR A 141 2.64 30.62 31.67
C TYR A 141 2.89 31.55 30.46
N ASN A 142 3.42 32.76 30.70
CA ASN A 142 3.72 33.76 29.65
C ASN A 142 2.52 34.10 28.75
N LEU A 143 1.29 34.05 29.27
CA LEU A 143 0.13 34.51 28.53
C LEU A 143 0.09 36.03 28.47
N PRO A 144 -0.07 36.64 27.28
CA PRO A 144 -0.11 38.08 27.14
C PRO A 144 -1.35 38.66 27.84
N THR A 145 -1.12 39.65 28.70
CA THR A 145 -2.19 40.39 29.38
C THR A 145 -2.08 41.87 29.11
N ASN A 146 -3.20 42.57 28.99
CA ASN A 146 -3.23 44.02 28.87
C ASN A 146 -4.13 44.66 29.94
N PHE A 147 -4.04 45.98 30.04
CA PHE A 147 -4.78 46.79 31.00
C PHE A 147 -6.32 46.61 30.93
N ASN A 148 -6.86 46.38 29.73
CA ASN A 148 -8.30 46.26 29.48
C ASN A 148 -8.86 44.86 29.77
N HIS A 149 -8.03 43.89 30.13
CA HIS A 149 -8.52 42.53 30.37
C HIS A 149 -9.46 42.48 31.58
N THR A 150 -10.66 41.95 31.34
CA THR A 150 -11.62 41.64 32.41
C THR A 150 -11.28 40.32 33.10
N ILE A 151 -11.89 40.07 34.26
CA ILE A 151 -11.69 38.80 34.97
C ILE A 151 -12.16 37.60 34.13
N GLU A 152 -13.22 37.75 33.34
CA GLU A 152 -13.73 36.73 32.43
C GLU A 152 -12.71 36.38 31.33
N GLN A 153 -12.03 37.40 30.78
CA GLN A 153 -11.01 37.19 29.75
C GLN A 153 -9.79 36.47 30.32
N LEU A 154 -9.35 36.83 31.53
CA LEU A 154 -8.30 36.10 32.24
C LEU A 154 -8.71 34.65 32.55
N ALA A 155 -9.95 34.44 33.00
CA ALA A 155 -10.48 33.12 33.26
C ALA A 155 -10.57 32.27 31.99
N GLN A 156 -10.95 32.87 30.85
CA GLN A 156 -11.00 32.18 29.56
C GLN A 156 -9.61 31.78 29.08
N ALA A 157 -8.59 32.62 29.27
CA ALA A 157 -7.21 32.30 28.94
C ALA A 157 -6.71 31.10 29.76
N VAL A 158 -7.01 31.07 31.07
CA VAL A 158 -6.67 29.92 31.93
C VAL A 158 -7.48 28.67 31.54
N ARG A 159 -8.76 28.80 31.15
CA ARG A 159 -9.56 27.67 30.64
C ARG A 159 -8.92 27.02 29.42
N ILE A 160 -8.43 27.82 28.49
CA ILE A 160 -7.75 27.32 27.29
C ILE A 160 -6.49 26.52 27.66
N LEU A 161 -5.74 26.98 28.67
CA LEU A 161 -4.54 26.27 29.16
C LEU A 161 -4.86 24.91 29.79
N ILE A 162 -5.97 24.79 30.52
CA ILE A 162 -6.34 23.54 31.21
C ILE A 162 -7.19 22.60 30.34
N MET A 163 -7.65 23.06 29.17
CA MET A 163 -8.43 22.26 28.23
C MET A 163 -7.55 21.27 27.46
N ASP A 164 -8.14 20.12 27.15
CA ASP A 164 -7.54 19.14 26.24
C ASP A 164 -7.25 19.77 24.87
N ILE A 165 -6.09 19.43 24.28
CA ILE A 165 -5.60 20.05 23.05
C ILE A 165 -6.58 19.92 21.88
N GLU A 166 -7.33 18.81 21.79
CA GLU A 166 -8.32 18.59 20.74
C GLU A 166 -9.57 19.46 20.95
N LYS A 167 -9.98 19.67 22.21
CA LYS A 167 -11.08 20.59 22.53
C LYS A 167 -10.67 22.05 22.26
N THR A 168 -9.44 22.41 22.59
CA THR A 168 -8.88 23.74 22.29
C THR A 168 -8.81 24.00 20.79
N ARG A 169 -8.32 23.02 20.00
CA ARG A 169 -8.34 23.09 18.54
C ARG A 169 -9.74 23.29 18.00
N LYS A 170 -10.70 22.46 18.42
CA LYS A 170 -12.10 22.58 17.98
C LYS A 170 -12.71 23.94 18.34
N TYR A 171 -12.44 24.45 19.54
CA TYR A 171 -12.90 25.77 19.95
C TYR A 171 -12.27 26.88 19.10
N MET A 172 -10.97 26.83 18.84
CA MET A 172 -10.27 27.78 17.97
C MET A 172 -10.84 27.78 16.55
N PHE A 173 -11.05 26.61 15.94
CA PHE A 173 -11.69 26.50 14.63
C PHE A 173 -13.08 27.16 14.60
N GLN A 174 -13.89 26.95 15.65
CA GLN A 174 -15.21 27.58 15.74
C GLN A 174 -15.15 29.10 15.89
N GLN A 175 -14.11 29.64 16.54
CA GLN A 175 -13.94 31.09 16.67
C GLN A 175 -13.37 31.70 15.38
N ILE A 176 -12.46 31.01 14.67
CA ILE A 176 -11.88 31.51 13.41
C ILE A 176 -12.95 31.85 12.38
N HIS A 177 -14.03 31.07 12.30
CA HIS A 177 -15.16 31.35 11.41
C HIS A 177 -15.95 32.63 11.75
N LYS A 178 -15.73 33.23 12.91
CA LYS A 178 -16.40 34.44 13.36
C LYS A 178 -15.53 35.69 13.27
N LEU A 179 -14.24 35.51 12.98
CA LEU A 179 -13.29 36.60 12.85
C LEU A 179 -13.45 37.28 11.50
N ASP A 180 -13.23 38.59 11.47
CA ASP A 180 -13.16 39.33 10.22
C ASP A 180 -11.81 39.13 9.51
N GLU A 181 -11.72 39.61 8.27
CA GLU A 181 -10.53 39.45 7.43
C GLU A 181 -9.28 40.10 8.02
N ASN A 182 -9.42 41.21 8.77
CA ASN A 182 -8.30 41.90 9.41
C ASN A 182 -7.79 41.11 10.62
N GLU A 183 -8.71 40.54 11.40
CA GLU A 183 -8.39 39.69 12.54
C GLU A 183 -7.70 38.40 12.10
N ILE A 184 -8.20 37.75 11.03
CA ILE A 184 -7.57 36.57 10.43
C ILE A 184 -6.17 36.91 9.91
N SER A 185 -6.03 38.04 9.20
CA SER A 185 -4.73 38.51 8.70
C SER A 185 -3.74 38.79 9.84
N SER A 186 -4.22 39.34 10.97
CA SER A 186 -3.37 39.59 12.15
C SER A 186 -2.88 38.29 12.81
N ILE A 187 -3.73 37.26 12.84
CA ILE A 187 -3.37 35.92 13.33
C ILE A 187 -2.37 35.28 12.38
N TYR A 188 -2.62 35.36 11.06
CA TYR A 188 -1.72 34.85 10.03
C TYR A 188 -0.33 35.48 10.13
N LEU A 189 -0.25 36.82 10.20
CA LEU A 189 1.02 37.53 10.38
C LEU A 189 1.72 37.14 11.69
N SER A 190 0.98 37.01 12.79
CA SER A 190 1.55 36.57 14.07
C SER A 190 2.12 35.15 13.98
N ILE A 191 1.46 34.24 13.25
CA ILE A 191 1.95 32.89 12.98
C ILE A 191 3.18 32.93 12.06
N CYS A 192 3.17 33.74 11.00
CA CYS A 192 4.32 33.92 10.14
C CYS A 192 5.54 34.44 10.91
N HIS A 193 5.36 35.39 11.84
CA HIS A 193 6.44 35.85 12.71
C HIS A 193 6.98 34.75 13.64
N MET A 194 6.11 33.90 14.19
CA MET A 194 6.54 32.73 14.97
C MET A 194 7.31 31.69 14.13
N LEU A 195 6.95 31.56 12.84
CA LEU A 195 7.63 30.64 11.92
C LEU A 195 8.97 31.21 11.44
N VAL A 196 9.08 32.51 11.21
CA VAL A 196 10.31 33.18 10.74
C VAL A 196 11.44 33.11 11.76
N ASP A 197 11.15 33.09 13.06
CA ASP A 197 12.17 32.87 14.10
C ASP A 197 12.74 31.43 14.12
N ASP A 198 12.05 30.46 13.51
CA ASP A 198 12.47 29.05 13.40
C ASP A 198 12.90 28.66 11.96
N SER A 199 12.80 29.56 10.99
CA SER A 199 13.02 29.25 9.56
C SER A 199 14.02 30.20 8.88
N ASN A 200 15.30 29.99 9.20
CA ASN A 200 16.41 30.35 8.30
C ASN A 200 16.58 29.37 7.12
N LEU A 201 15.54 28.61 6.75
CA LEU A 201 15.57 27.70 5.63
C LEU A 201 14.19 27.70 4.94
N ILE A 202 14.23 27.86 3.62
CA ILE A 202 13.14 27.71 2.64
C ILE A 202 12.52 29.04 2.19
N GLU A 203 13.25 29.74 1.32
CA GLU A 203 12.62 30.48 0.22
C GLU A 203 12.39 29.50 -0.93
N LYS A 204 11.15 29.42 -1.42
CA LYS A 204 10.89 29.28 -2.87
C LYS A 204 9.44 29.62 -3.24
N ASN A 205 9.35 30.72 -3.97
CA ASN A 205 8.53 30.99 -5.15
C ASN A 205 7.06 30.54 -5.14
N THR A 206 6.18 31.52 -4.97
CA THR A 206 4.87 31.54 -5.62
C THR A 206 4.73 32.82 -6.42
N GLU A 207 4.63 32.67 -7.74
CA GLU A 207 4.27 33.74 -8.67
C GLU A 207 2.82 34.17 -8.39
N THR A 208 2.64 35.49 -8.29
CA THR A 208 1.35 36.15 -8.14
C THR A 208 0.58 36.11 -9.45
N THR A 209 -0.54 35.39 -9.48
CA THR A 209 -1.62 35.61 -10.45
C THR A 209 -2.67 36.50 -9.81
N ASP A 210 -2.97 37.63 -10.47
CA ASP A 210 -4.00 38.59 -10.07
C ASP A 210 -5.35 37.88 -9.87
N GLU A 211 -5.93 38.04 -8.67
CA GLU A 211 -7.20 37.48 -8.26
C GLU A 211 -8.36 38.18 -8.99
N GLU A 212 -8.96 37.51 -9.97
CA GLU A 212 -10.35 37.75 -10.32
C GLU A 212 -11.26 37.09 -9.27
N MET A 213 -12.26 37.84 -8.82
CA MET A 213 -13.24 37.45 -7.79
C MET A 213 -13.82 36.04 -8.09
N PRO A 214 -13.81 35.08 -7.14
CA PRO A 214 -14.18 33.70 -7.43
C PRO A 214 -15.64 33.59 -7.86
N ASP A 215 -15.86 33.05 -9.05
CA ASP A 215 -17.19 32.67 -9.53
C ASP A 215 -17.71 31.52 -8.66
N PHE A 216 -18.66 31.82 -7.78
CA PHE A 216 -19.30 30.89 -6.86
C PHE A 216 -19.74 29.59 -7.54
N TYR A 217 -20.14 29.64 -8.82
CA TYR A 217 -20.55 28.45 -9.56
C TYR A 217 -19.37 27.54 -9.92
N ASN A 218 -18.21 28.10 -10.24
CA ASN A 218 -16.99 27.33 -10.47
C ASN A 218 -16.45 26.75 -9.16
N ASP A 219 -16.56 27.49 -8.05
CA ASP A 219 -16.07 27.03 -6.75
C ASP A 219 -16.92 25.88 -6.17
N VAL A 220 -18.24 25.94 -6.35
CA VAL A 220 -19.15 24.83 -6.01
C VAL A 220 -18.93 23.65 -6.95
N ASN A 221 -18.77 23.85 -8.26
CA ASN A 221 -18.49 22.75 -9.19
C ASN A 221 -17.12 22.10 -8.94
N ASN A 222 -16.11 22.88 -8.60
CA ASN A 222 -14.79 22.39 -8.20
C ASN A 222 -14.88 21.60 -6.89
N SER A 223 -15.65 22.11 -5.91
CA SER A 223 -15.90 21.41 -4.66
C SER A 223 -16.67 20.09 -4.88
N VAL A 224 -17.70 20.09 -5.73
CA VAL A 224 -18.44 18.88 -6.10
C VAL A 224 -17.54 17.88 -6.82
N ALA A 225 -16.70 18.32 -7.76
CA ALA A 225 -15.71 17.47 -8.41
C ALA A 225 -14.69 16.89 -7.42
N LEU A 226 -14.25 17.69 -6.44
CA LEU A 226 -13.35 17.28 -5.36
C LEU A 226 -13.98 16.24 -4.42
N PHE A 227 -15.22 16.47 -3.97
CA PHE A 227 -15.93 15.54 -3.07
C PHE A 227 -16.43 14.27 -3.78
N ASN A 228 -16.60 14.32 -5.10
CA ASN A 228 -16.88 13.13 -5.90
C ASN A 228 -15.62 12.26 -6.14
N ASN A 229 -14.42 12.80 -5.91
CA ASN A 229 -13.18 12.03 -5.96
C ASN A 229 -12.80 11.56 -4.55
N TYR A 230 -13.20 10.33 -4.24
CA TYR A 230 -12.95 9.69 -2.95
C TYR A 230 -11.47 9.71 -2.55
N SER A 231 -10.55 9.48 -3.50
CA SER A 231 -9.11 9.47 -3.24
C SER A 231 -8.56 10.86 -2.85
N GLU A 232 -9.00 11.91 -3.54
CA GLU A 232 -8.61 13.30 -3.24
C GLU A 232 -9.20 13.80 -1.91
N THR A 233 -10.40 13.33 -1.57
CA THR A 233 -11.00 13.63 -0.27
C THR A 233 -10.21 12.98 0.88
N LEU A 234 -9.80 11.72 0.72
CA LEU A 234 -9.01 11.00 1.72
C LEU A 234 -7.60 11.62 1.91
N LYS A 235 -6.98 12.19 0.88
CA LYS A 235 -5.69 12.91 0.99
C LYS A 235 -5.72 14.09 1.96
N ARG A 236 -6.91 14.60 2.33
CA ARG A 236 -7.06 15.69 3.31
C ARG A 236 -7.03 15.20 4.76
N VAL A 237 -7.26 13.91 4.99
CA VAL A 237 -7.25 13.31 6.32
C VAL A 237 -5.79 13.15 6.78
N TYR A 238 -5.51 13.64 7.99
CA TYR A 238 -4.26 13.37 8.69
C TYR A 238 -4.47 12.22 9.67
N PRO A 239 -3.63 11.18 9.64
CA PRO A 239 -3.74 10.07 10.57
C PRO A 239 -3.34 10.53 11.98
N CYS A 240 -4.15 10.15 12.96
CA CYS A 240 -3.90 10.33 14.38
C CYS A 240 -3.33 9.06 15.03
N THR A 241 -3.44 7.91 14.35
CA THR A 241 -2.91 6.62 14.82
C THR A 241 -2.07 5.92 13.75
N PRO A 242 -1.16 5.01 14.12
CA PRO A 242 -0.39 4.23 13.14
C PRO A 242 -1.28 3.40 12.20
N GLY A 243 -2.38 2.85 12.70
CA GLY A 243 -3.34 2.07 11.90
C GLY A 243 -4.05 2.92 10.84
N GLU A 244 -4.42 4.16 11.18
CA GLU A 244 -4.96 5.12 10.20
C GLU A 244 -3.93 5.47 9.13
N ALA A 245 -2.66 5.67 9.50
CA ALA A 245 -1.60 5.99 8.56
C ALA A 245 -1.37 4.85 7.55
N ILE A 246 -1.30 3.61 8.03
CA ILE A 246 -1.18 2.41 7.18
C ILE A 246 -2.39 2.28 6.25
N THR A 247 -3.60 2.46 6.79
CA THR A 247 -4.85 2.38 6.03
C THR A 247 -4.91 3.42 4.92
N LEU A 248 -4.57 4.68 5.23
CA LEU A 248 -4.56 5.76 4.25
C LEU A 248 -3.47 5.56 3.19
N ALA A 249 -2.28 5.08 3.57
CA ALA A 249 -1.22 4.75 2.62
C ALA A 249 -1.68 3.68 1.62
N ALA A 250 -2.30 2.61 2.11
CA ALA A 250 -2.81 1.52 1.28
C ALA A 250 -3.94 1.99 0.34
N LEU A 251 -4.92 2.73 0.85
CA LEU A 251 -6.09 3.16 0.08
C LEU A 251 -5.76 4.23 -0.98
N ILE A 252 -4.89 5.19 -0.65
CA ILE A 252 -4.61 6.35 -1.51
C ILE A 252 -3.46 6.07 -2.48
N TYR A 253 -2.39 5.45 -1.97
CA TYR A 253 -1.13 5.31 -2.71
C TYR A 253 -0.80 3.86 -3.10
N LYS A 254 -1.60 2.88 -2.66
CA LYS A 254 -1.35 1.45 -2.89
C LYS A 254 0.02 1.00 -2.39
N LEU A 255 0.45 1.58 -1.26
CA LEU A 255 1.73 1.28 -0.63
C LEU A 255 1.54 0.70 0.78
N ASP A 256 2.38 -0.29 1.09
CA ASP A 256 2.48 -0.92 2.39
C ASP A 256 3.56 -0.28 3.26
N ILE A 257 3.12 0.48 4.27
CA ILE A 257 4.01 1.06 5.30
C ILE A 257 3.88 0.34 6.65
N SER A 258 3.25 -0.83 6.70
CA SER A 258 2.98 -1.56 7.94
C SER A 258 4.24 -2.05 8.67
N SER A 259 5.36 -2.16 7.94
CA SER A 259 6.67 -2.52 8.49
C SER A 259 7.47 -1.34 9.03
N SER A 260 6.99 -0.10 8.85
CA SER A 260 7.68 1.10 9.34
C SER A 260 7.64 1.16 10.88
N ARG A 261 8.76 1.59 11.49
CA ARG A 261 8.82 1.88 12.94
C ARG A 261 7.96 3.08 13.34
N ASP A 262 7.71 4.02 12.42
CA ASP A 262 6.81 5.17 12.62
C ASP A 262 5.93 5.40 11.38
N PRO A 263 4.81 4.66 11.26
CA PRO A 263 3.92 4.78 10.10
C PRO A 263 3.32 6.18 9.92
N ILE A 264 3.17 6.97 10.99
CA ILE A 264 2.61 8.33 10.89
C ILE A 264 3.60 9.23 10.17
N ALA A 265 4.87 9.22 10.59
CA ALA A 265 5.93 9.97 9.92
C ALA A 265 6.10 9.54 8.46
N GLU A 266 6.03 8.23 8.21
CA GLU A 266 6.14 7.66 6.86
C GLU A 266 5.01 8.14 5.94
N TYR A 267 3.77 8.15 6.42
CA TYR A 267 2.64 8.67 5.66
C TYR A 267 2.75 10.19 5.39
N VAL A 268 3.22 10.97 6.37
CA VAL A 268 3.48 12.41 6.18
C VAL A 268 4.54 12.64 5.11
N ASN A 269 5.59 11.83 5.08
CA ASN A 269 6.61 11.86 4.04
C ASN A 269 6.02 11.50 2.66
N LEU A 270 5.28 10.39 2.58
CA LEU A 270 4.60 9.94 1.37
C LEU A 270 3.70 11.02 0.76
N ARG A 271 2.96 11.76 1.59
CA ARG A 271 2.13 12.89 1.13
C ARG A 271 2.92 14.01 0.49
N LYS A 272 4.12 14.31 0.98
CA LYS A 272 4.98 15.37 0.47
C LYS A 272 5.62 14.98 -0.87
N THR A 273 6.03 13.72 -1.00
CA THR A 273 6.86 13.27 -2.12
C THR A 273 6.11 12.51 -3.21
N SER A 274 4.86 12.09 -2.96
CA SER A 274 3.86 11.37 -3.79
C SER A 274 4.31 10.62 -5.07
N SER A 275 5.09 11.20 -5.98
CA SER A 275 5.66 10.54 -7.16
C SER A 275 7.06 9.90 -6.97
N MET A 276 7.80 10.27 -5.93
CA MET A 276 9.13 9.75 -5.62
C MET A 276 9.26 9.43 -4.13
N TRP A 277 8.35 8.60 -3.62
CA TRP A 277 8.44 8.19 -2.23
C TRP A 277 9.71 7.39 -1.97
N VAL A 278 10.47 7.87 -0.98
CA VAL A 278 11.62 7.18 -0.39
C VAL A 278 11.29 7.01 1.09
N PRO A 279 11.28 5.78 1.62
CA PRO A 279 10.98 5.54 3.02
C PRO A 279 11.89 6.32 3.96
N LEU A 280 11.41 6.68 5.15
CA LEU A 280 12.24 7.23 6.22
C LEU A 280 12.94 6.10 7.02
N ASP A 281 12.32 4.94 7.11
CA ASP A 281 12.85 3.79 7.83
C ASP A 281 14.02 3.13 7.06
N ASN A 282 15.17 2.95 7.74
CA ASN A 282 16.38 2.38 7.12
C ASN A 282 16.18 0.94 6.62
N ASP A 283 15.41 0.12 7.32
CA ASP A 283 15.15 -1.27 6.94
C ASP A 283 14.30 -1.29 5.66
N MET A 284 13.34 -0.35 5.56
CA MET A 284 12.54 -0.15 4.36
C MET A 284 13.34 0.41 3.19
N ILE A 285 14.22 1.39 3.44
CA ILE A 285 15.15 1.91 2.41
C ILE A 285 15.99 0.77 1.84
N HIS A 286 16.55 -0.06 2.71
CA HIS A 286 17.35 -1.22 2.30
C HIS A 286 16.53 -2.20 1.45
N ALA A 287 15.33 -2.58 1.91
CA ALA A 287 14.45 -3.47 1.15
C ALA A 287 14.05 -2.89 -0.22
N LEU A 288 13.73 -1.59 -0.28
CA LEU A 288 13.36 -0.90 -1.52
C LEU A 288 14.54 -0.81 -2.51
N SER A 289 15.76 -0.66 -1.99
CA SER A 289 16.99 -0.65 -2.82
C SER A 289 17.26 -2.00 -3.49
N LEU A 290 16.84 -3.10 -2.85
CA LEU A 290 16.94 -4.45 -3.41
C LEU A 290 15.78 -4.76 -4.38
N ASN A 291 14.57 -4.31 -4.05
CA ASN A 291 13.38 -4.53 -4.85
C ASN A 291 12.44 -3.31 -4.80
N PRO A 292 12.42 -2.47 -5.85
CA PRO A 292 11.59 -1.26 -5.90
C PRO A 292 10.08 -1.50 -5.75
N MET A 293 9.61 -2.72 -5.98
CA MET A 293 8.19 -3.07 -5.92
C MET A 293 7.78 -3.66 -4.58
N VAL A 294 8.71 -3.89 -3.64
CA VAL A 294 8.48 -4.71 -2.42
C VAL A 294 7.30 -4.23 -1.55
N TYR A 295 7.02 -2.93 -1.55
CA TYR A 295 5.92 -2.31 -0.79
C TYR A 295 4.71 -1.95 -1.65
N ASN A 296 4.73 -2.22 -2.95
CA ASN A 296 3.59 -1.94 -3.83
C ASN A 296 2.53 -3.04 -3.67
N LEU A 297 1.34 -2.66 -3.18
CA LEU A 297 0.22 -3.56 -2.92
C LEU A 297 -0.45 -4.08 -4.21
N GLU A 298 -0.21 -3.45 -5.35
CA GLU A 298 -0.64 -3.98 -6.65
C GLU A 298 0.27 -5.12 -7.13
N CYS A 299 1.49 -5.21 -6.58
CA CYS A 299 2.49 -6.22 -6.94
C CYS A 299 2.63 -7.33 -5.90
N TYR A 300 2.43 -7.01 -4.62
CA TYR A 300 2.62 -7.94 -3.52
C TYR A 300 1.50 -7.87 -2.49
N PHE A 301 1.02 -9.05 -2.12
CA PHE A 301 0.03 -9.22 -1.06
C PHE A 301 0.69 -9.24 0.33
N ASN A 302 0.09 -8.56 1.29
CA ASN A 302 0.43 -8.62 2.71
C ASN A 302 -0.78 -9.11 3.54
N PRO A 303 -0.74 -10.30 4.16
CA PRO A 303 -1.85 -10.86 4.94
C PRO A 303 -2.12 -10.12 6.27
N VAL A 304 -1.21 -9.25 6.72
CA VAL A 304 -1.41 -8.42 7.92
C VAL A 304 -2.45 -7.32 7.66
N LEU A 305 -2.57 -6.90 6.40
CA LEU A 305 -3.53 -5.88 6.00
C LEU A 305 -4.91 -6.51 5.75
N PRO A 306 -6.00 -5.94 6.28
CA PRO A 306 -7.33 -6.53 6.12
C PRO A 306 -7.82 -6.47 4.67
N TYR A 307 -8.74 -7.37 4.33
CA TYR A 307 -9.31 -7.54 2.98
C TYR A 307 -9.84 -6.23 2.38
N GLU A 308 -10.44 -5.37 3.21
CA GLU A 308 -11.05 -4.10 2.81
C GLU A 308 -10.07 -3.09 2.21
N LEU A 309 -8.75 -3.28 2.38
CA LEU A 309 -7.73 -2.41 1.79
C LEU A 309 -7.35 -2.79 0.35
N TYR A 310 -7.84 -3.93 -0.13
CA TYR A 310 -7.58 -4.43 -1.47
C TYR A 310 -8.82 -4.36 -2.34
N ASN A 311 -8.63 -4.08 -3.64
CA ASN A 311 -9.69 -4.27 -4.62
C ASN A 311 -9.81 -5.76 -4.96
N GLU A 312 -11.03 -6.28 -5.07
CA GLU A 312 -11.26 -7.68 -5.48
C GLU A 312 -10.58 -8.02 -6.82
N LYS A 313 -10.57 -7.08 -7.78
CA LYS A 313 -9.85 -7.27 -9.05
C LYS A 313 -8.34 -7.36 -8.88
N GLU A 314 -7.78 -6.57 -7.97
CA GLU A 314 -6.35 -6.60 -7.62
C GLU A 314 -6.01 -7.95 -6.96
N LEU A 315 -6.83 -8.41 -6.00
CA LEU A 315 -6.65 -9.71 -5.34
C LEU A 315 -6.73 -10.87 -6.33
N ILE A 316 -7.71 -10.87 -7.24
CA ILE A 316 -7.81 -11.89 -8.29
C ILE A 316 -6.55 -11.87 -9.15
N HIS A 317 -6.08 -10.69 -9.56
CA HIS A 317 -4.85 -10.56 -10.34
C HIS A 317 -3.63 -11.12 -9.61
N LEU A 318 -3.45 -10.76 -8.33
CA LEU A 318 -2.38 -11.27 -7.49
C LEU A 318 -2.46 -12.79 -7.30
N ALA A 319 -3.66 -13.35 -7.09
CA ALA A 319 -3.87 -14.79 -6.93
C ALA A 319 -3.50 -15.56 -8.21
N LEU A 320 -3.89 -15.05 -9.37
CA LEU A 320 -3.46 -15.61 -10.65
C LEU A 320 -1.94 -15.52 -10.84
N GLY A 321 -1.33 -14.43 -10.35
CA GLY A 321 0.12 -14.23 -10.31
C GLY A 321 0.85 -15.21 -9.39
N GLU A 322 0.22 -15.63 -8.28
CA GLU A 322 0.68 -16.68 -7.37
C GLU A 322 0.49 -18.11 -7.93
N GLY A 323 -0.12 -18.25 -9.11
CA GLY A 323 -0.27 -19.53 -9.82
C GLY A 323 -1.64 -20.19 -9.65
N TYR A 324 -2.58 -19.59 -8.92
CA TYR A 324 -3.95 -20.10 -8.80
C TYR A 324 -4.69 -20.03 -10.15
N SER A 325 -5.64 -20.95 -10.36
CA SER A 325 -6.50 -20.96 -11.55
C SER A 325 -7.82 -20.22 -11.30
N ILE A 326 -8.53 -19.90 -12.37
CA ILE A 326 -9.89 -19.35 -12.28
C ILE A 326 -10.82 -20.33 -11.54
N ASP A 327 -10.61 -21.64 -11.70
CA ASP A 327 -11.39 -22.63 -10.96
C ASP A 327 -11.10 -22.59 -9.47
N ASN A 328 -9.85 -22.38 -9.04
CA ASN A 328 -9.57 -22.17 -7.61
C ASN A 328 -10.37 -21.00 -7.04
N LEU A 329 -10.45 -19.90 -7.80
CA LEU A 329 -11.18 -18.69 -7.43
C LEU A 329 -12.71 -18.84 -7.45
N ARG A 330 -13.26 -19.93 -8.02
CA ARG A 330 -14.70 -20.24 -7.95
C ARG A 330 -15.11 -20.82 -6.60
N TYR A 331 -14.18 -21.51 -5.93
CA TYR A 331 -14.45 -22.22 -4.68
C TYR A 331 -13.98 -21.46 -3.45
N GLU A 332 -12.97 -20.60 -3.60
CA GLU A 332 -12.36 -19.88 -2.49
C GLU A 332 -12.03 -18.43 -2.87
N SER A 333 -12.14 -17.52 -1.89
CA SER A 333 -11.82 -16.10 -2.12
C SER A 333 -10.33 -15.90 -2.41
N ALA A 334 -10.02 -14.94 -3.29
CA ALA A 334 -8.65 -14.60 -3.65
C ALA A 334 -7.78 -14.26 -2.42
N TYR A 335 -8.33 -13.54 -1.46
CA TYR A 335 -7.64 -13.19 -0.21
C TYR A 335 -7.22 -14.43 0.60
N SER A 336 -8.12 -15.40 0.77
CA SER A 336 -7.82 -16.62 1.54
C SER A 336 -6.75 -17.49 0.86
N LEU A 337 -6.82 -17.59 -0.47
CA LEU A 337 -5.81 -18.27 -1.27
C LEU A 337 -4.44 -17.59 -1.13
N LEU A 338 -4.38 -16.26 -1.23
CA LEU A 338 -3.15 -15.49 -1.08
C LEU A 338 -2.57 -15.59 0.34
N ALA A 339 -3.40 -15.51 1.37
CA ALA A 339 -2.98 -15.68 2.76
C ALA A 339 -2.40 -17.08 3.01
N SER A 340 -3.00 -18.11 2.41
CA SER A 340 -2.47 -19.48 2.46
C SER A 340 -1.14 -19.59 1.71
N SER A 341 -1.03 -19.00 0.51
CA SER A 341 0.22 -18.99 -0.27
C SER A 341 1.37 -18.30 0.48
N TYR A 342 1.08 -17.26 1.26
CA TYR A 342 2.09 -16.54 2.03
C TYR A 342 2.83 -17.42 3.06
N LEU A 343 2.19 -18.50 3.51
CA LEU A 343 2.74 -19.47 4.46
C LEU A 343 3.43 -20.66 3.79
N LEU A 344 3.29 -20.82 2.47
CA LEU A 344 3.80 -21.96 1.72
C LEU A 344 5.05 -21.59 0.90
N PRO A 345 6.05 -22.48 0.79
CA PRO A 345 7.22 -22.23 -0.05
C PRO A 345 6.83 -22.02 -1.51
N THR A 346 7.28 -20.92 -2.10
CA THR A 346 6.97 -20.58 -3.48
C THR A 346 8.04 -19.71 -4.14
N PHE A 347 7.90 -19.48 -5.44
CA PHE A 347 8.83 -18.69 -6.22
C PHE A 347 8.59 -17.18 -6.08
N HIS A 348 9.65 -16.39 -6.02
CA HIS A 348 9.60 -14.94 -5.99
C HIS A 348 10.67 -14.36 -6.91
N HIS A 349 10.32 -13.36 -7.71
CA HIS A 349 11.28 -12.69 -8.57
C HIS A 349 12.07 -11.61 -7.81
N GLY A 350 13.37 -11.52 -8.07
CA GLY A 350 14.26 -10.48 -7.55
C GLY A 350 14.92 -10.82 -6.21
N LEU A 351 15.67 -9.85 -5.70
CA LEU A 351 16.35 -9.94 -4.41
C LEU A 351 15.40 -9.62 -3.25
N PHE A 352 15.60 -10.30 -2.12
CA PHE A 352 14.84 -10.09 -0.89
C PHE A 352 15.79 -9.97 0.31
N PRO A 353 15.45 -9.14 1.32
CA PRO A 353 16.24 -9.05 2.55
C PRO A 353 16.35 -10.39 3.31
N SER A 354 15.40 -11.30 3.10
CA SER A 354 15.35 -12.62 3.75
C SER A 354 16.07 -13.73 2.99
N ILE A 355 16.96 -13.38 2.03
CA ILE A 355 17.81 -14.37 1.36
C ILE A 355 18.77 -14.99 2.37
N ILE A 356 18.81 -16.32 2.42
CA ILE A 356 19.63 -17.07 3.42
C ILE A 356 20.96 -17.59 2.88
N ASN A 357 21.18 -17.57 1.56
CA ASN A 357 22.38 -18.09 0.92
C ASN A 357 23.27 -16.99 0.32
N GLU A 358 24.59 -17.12 0.48
CA GLU A 358 25.56 -16.20 -0.12
C GLU A 358 25.85 -16.53 -1.59
N LYS A 359 25.70 -17.80 -1.97
CA LYS A 359 25.94 -18.29 -3.34
C LYS A 359 24.74 -19.05 -3.86
N THR A 360 24.48 -18.96 -5.16
CA THR A 360 23.43 -19.72 -5.81
C THR A 360 23.70 -21.23 -5.66
N PRO A 361 22.69 -22.05 -5.38
CA PRO A 361 22.89 -23.48 -5.10
C PRO A 361 23.28 -24.29 -6.33
N ILE A 362 23.03 -23.76 -7.54
CA ILE A 362 23.21 -24.46 -8.81
C ILE A 362 24.51 -24.01 -9.50
N THR A 363 24.64 -22.71 -9.77
CA THR A 363 25.78 -22.13 -10.49
C THR A 363 26.94 -21.73 -9.57
N LEU A 364 26.73 -21.72 -8.24
CA LEU A 364 27.69 -21.29 -7.22
C LEU A 364 28.17 -19.84 -7.37
N GLU A 365 27.39 -19.01 -8.05
CA GLU A 365 27.62 -17.58 -8.24
C GLU A 365 27.32 -16.82 -6.94
N ASN A 366 28.09 -15.79 -6.64
CA ASN A 366 27.81 -14.93 -5.49
C ASN A 366 26.52 -14.13 -5.74
N VAL A 367 25.53 -14.27 -4.85
CA VAL A 367 24.20 -13.66 -5.03
C VAL A 367 24.29 -12.13 -5.17
N ASN A 368 25.26 -11.50 -4.50
CA ASN A 368 25.44 -10.04 -4.54
C ASN A 368 26.10 -9.55 -5.84
N GLU A 369 26.66 -10.44 -6.66
CA GLU A 369 27.32 -10.12 -7.94
C GLU A 369 26.40 -10.35 -9.14
N VAL A 370 25.27 -11.04 -8.93
CA VAL A 370 24.29 -11.33 -9.98
C VAL A 370 23.32 -10.17 -10.12
N GLU A 371 22.99 -9.83 -11.36
CA GLU A 371 21.99 -8.80 -11.66
C GLU A 371 20.63 -9.15 -11.03
N PRO A 372 19.96 -8.22 -10.31
CA PRO A 372 18.72 -8.51 -9.57
C PRO A 372 17.61 -9.15 -10.42
N PHE A 373 17.50 -8.77 -11.70
CA PHE A 373 16.48 -9.30 -12.61
C PHE A 373 16.73 -10.75 -13.05
N LYS A 374 17.96 -11.25 -12.91
CA LYS A 374 18.32 -12.65 -13.18
C LYS A 374 18.05 -13.57 -11.98
N ILE A 375 17.79 -13.00 -10.81
CA ILE A 375 17.53 -13.74 -9.57
C ILE A 375 16.06 -14.17 -9.48
N LEU A 376 15.91 -15.45 -9.17
CA LEU A 376 14.68 -16.10 -8.77
C LEU A 376 14.91 -16.67 -7.36
N CYS A 377 14.02 -16.37 -6.42
CA CYS A 377 14.06 -16.89 -5.07
C CYS A 377 13.01 -17.99 -4.88
N TYR A 378 13.30 -19.01 -4.06
CA TYR A 378 12.33 -20.02 -3.64
C TYR A 378 12.31 -20.14 -2.11
N GLY A 379 11.12 -20.14 -1.50
CA GLY A 379 10.97 -20.30 -0.05
C GLY A 379 9.75 -19.54 0.47
N THR A 380 9.76 -19.23 1.77
CA THR A 380 8.72 -18.39 2.39
C THR A 380 9.34 -17.07 2.80
N ARG A 381 8.62 -15.96 2.59
CA ARG A 381 9.18 -14.63 2.94
C ARG A 381 9.50 -14.47 4.42
N ILE A 382 8.77 -15.20 5.27
CA ILE A 382 8.90 -15.16 6.73
C ILE A 382 10.09 -15.99 7.21
N SER A 383 10.24 -17.23 6.72
CA SER A 383 11.28 -18.14 7.20
C SER A 383 12.60 -18.02 6.43
N GLY A 384 12.60 -17.28 5.32
CA GLY A 384 13.75 -17.10 4.44
C GLY A 384 13.56 -17.71 3.07
N VAL A 385 14.28 -17.16 2.09
CA VAL A 385 14.25 -17.60 0.69
C VAL A 385 15.65 -17.95 0.20
N VAL A 386 15.74 -18.93 -0.69
CA VAL A 386 17.00 -19.32 -1.35
C VAL A 386 17.03 -18.68 -2.73
N ALA A 387 18.06 -17.87 -2.99
CA ALA A 387 18.28 -17.22 -4.27
C ALA A 387 18.98 -18.17 -5.26
N MET A 388 18.46 -18.24 -6.48
CA MET A 388 18.97 -18.96 -7.64
C MET A 388 18.82 -18.10 -8.90
N THR A 389 19.38 -18.54 -10.03
CA THR A 389 19.19 -17.85 -11.32
C THR A 389 18.15 -18.56 -12.19
N TYR A 390 17.48 -17.81 -13.06
CA TYR A 390 16.58 -18.39 -14.07
C TYR A 390 17.30 -19.44 -14.92
N GLN A 391 18.51 -19.12 -15.40
CA GLN A 391 19.31 -20.05 -16.20
C GLN A 391 19.73 -21.30 -15.42
N GLY A 392 20.19 -21.16 -14.17
CA GLY A 392 20.57 -22.31 -13.35
C GLY A 392 19.42 -23.28 -13.13
N LEU A 393 18.22 -22.75 -12.81
CA LEU A 393 17.03 -23.60 -12.67
C LEU A 393 16.62 -24.24 -14.01
N ALA A 394 16.78 -23.53 -15.13
CA ALA A 394 16.50 -24.07 -16.46
C ALA A 394 17.39 -25.28 -16.76
N ASP A 395 18.68 -25.17 -16.49
CA ASP A 395 19.65 -26.24 -16.72
C ASP A 395 19.34 -27.48 -15.88
N VAL A 396 18.96 -27.30 -14.61
CA VAL A 396 18.58 -28.42 -13.73
C VAL A 396 17.33 -29.12 -14.26
N ILE A 397 16.25 -28.38 -14.52
CA ILE A 397 14.99 -28.94 -15.01
C ILE A 397 15.20 -29.62 -16.37
N LYS A 398 15.98 -29.02 -17.27
CA LYS A 398 16.29 -29.57 -18.60
C LYS A 398 17.09 -30.87 -18.51
N ASN A 399 18.09 -30.92 -17.63
CA ASN A 399 18.94 -32.10 -17.46
C ASN A 399 18.22 -33.25 -16.74
N GLN A 400 17.43 -32.95 -15.70
CA GLN A 400 16.71 -33.96 -14.93
C GLN A 400 15.39 -34.38 -15.58
N ARG A 401 14.84 -33.56 -16.48
CA ARG A 401 13.55 -33.75 -17.16
C ARG A 401 12.39 -33.98 -16.18
N ASN A 402 12.47 -33.38 -15.01
CA ASN A 402 11.45 -33.44 -13.96
C ASN A 402 11.47 -32.13 -13.15
N PHE A 403 10.63 -32.06 -12.11
CA PHE A 403 10.49 -30.89 -11.25
C PHE A 403 11.09 -31.10 -9.86
N SER A 404 12.13 -31.92 -9.72
CA SER A 404 12.83 -32.07 -8.44
C SER A 404 13.39 -30.73 -7.98
N ASN A 405 13.16 -30.41 -6.70
CA ASN A 405 13.62 -29.15 -6.12
C ASN A 405 15.13 -29.25 -5.79
N PRO A 406 16.00 -28.44 -6.42
CA PRO A 406 17.43 -28.50 -6.16
C PRO A 406 17.85 -27.87 -4.83
N VAL A 407 16.95 -27.19 -4.12
CA VAL A 407 17.26 -26.56 -2.81
C VAL A 407 16.74 -27.36 -1.62
N ASP A 408 15.99 -28.42 -1.85
CA ASP A 408 15.49 -29.29 -0.80
C ASP A 408 16.38 -30.53 -0.66
N GLU A 409 16.84 -30.83 0.55
CA GLU A 409 17.71 -31.97 0.84
C GLU A 409 17.01 -33.30 0.51
N ASP A 410 15.68 -33.34 0.67
CA ASP A 410 14.86 -34.50 0.36
C ASP A 410 14.52 -34.60 -1.14
N CYS A 411 15.00 -33.66 -1.98
CA CYS A 411 14.74 -33.57 -3.41
C CYS A 411 13.24 -33.66 -3.76
N THR A 412 12.36 -33.11 -2.91
CA THR A 412 10.92 -33.15 -3.17
C THR A 412 10.59 -32.40 -4.45
N ALA A 413 9.60 -32.87 -5.19
CA ALA A 413 9.20 -32.19 -6.42
C ALA A 413 8.45 -30.88 -6.11
N PHE A 414 8.70 -29.84 -6.91
CA PHE A 414 7.89 -28.63 -6.88
C PHE A 414 6.42 -28.97 -7.13
N THR A 415 5.53 -28.30 -6.40
CA THR A 415 4.09 -28.51 -6.57
C THR A 415 3.59 -27.92 -7.88
N GLN A 416 2.46 -28.39 -8.39
CA GLN A 416 1.83 -27.84 -9.60
C GLN A 416 1.48 -26.35 -9.46
N LEU A 417 1.22 -25.87 -8.24
CA LEU A 417 1.04 -24.45 -7.96
C LEU A 417 2.34 -23.67 -8.20
N ASN A 418 3.47 -24.18 -7.68
CA ASN A 418 4.78 -23.57 -7.89
C ASN A 418 5.14 -23.53 -9.38
N ILE A 419 4.90 -24.60 -10.13
CA ILE A 419 5.19 -24.64 -11.58
C ILE A 419 4.32 -23.63 -12.36
N ARG A 420 3.03 -23.50 -12.03
CA ARG A 420 2.15 -22.48 -12.63
C ARG A 420 2.66 -21.07 -12.35
N LYS A 421 3.03 -20.78 -11.10
CA LYS A 421 3.62 -19.49 -10.72
C LYS A 421 4.92 -19.22 -11.48
N LEU A 422 5.80 -20.22 -11.56
CA LEU A 422 7.09 -20.10 -12.24
C LEU A 422 6.91 -19.74 -13.73
N LYS A 423 5.97 -20.41 -14.42
CA LYS A 423 5.60 -20.08 -15.79
C LYS A 423 5.11 -18.64 -15.92
N ARG A 424 4.28 -18.16 -14.99
CA ARG A 424 3.82 -16.76 -14.98
C ARG A 424 4.98 -15.79 -14.84
N LEU A 425 5.89 -16.04 -13.90
CA LEU A 425 7.09 -15.21 -13.72
C LEU A 425 7.98 -15.16 -14.96
N CYS A 426 8.08 -16.26 -15.72
CA CYS A 426 8.82 -16.27 -16.99
C CYS A 426 8.14 -15.45 -18.10
N LYS A 427 6.80 -15.39 -18.09
CA LYS A 427 6.01 -14.60 -19.06
C LYS A 427 5.89 -13.11 -18.71
N THR A 428 6.09 -12.74 -17.46
CA THR A 428 5.97 -11.34 -17.01
C THR A 428 7.24 -10.56 -17.34
N PHE A 429 7.08 -9.50 -18.14
CA PHE A 429 8.12 -8.52 -18.42
C PHE A 429 8.11 -7.38 -17.38
N ARG A 430 9.28 -6.99 -16.89
CA ARG A 430 9.43 -5.87 -15.95
C ARG A 430 10.31 -4.78 -16.54
N GLY A 431 9.97 -3.52 -16.26
CA GLY A 431 10.78 -2.37 -16.68
C GLY A 431 12.20 -2.47 -16.11
N GLY A 432 13.20 -2.45 -17.00
CA GLY A 432 14.62 -2.59 -16.64
C GLY A 432 15.24 -3.94 -16.98
N GLU A 433 14.45 -4.95 -17.39
CA GLU A 433 15.00 -6.25 -17.81
C GLU A 433 15.76 -6.15 -19.14
N THR A 434 16.94 -6.77 -19.19
CA THR A 434 17.78 -6.84 -20.39
C THR A 434 17.29 -7.94 -21.35
N GLN A 435 17.70 -7.87 -22.62
CA GLN A 435 17.41 -8.95 -23.60
C GLN A 435 17.97 -10.30 -23.14
N GLU A 436 19.09 -10.31 -22.41
CA GLU A 436 19.68 -11.52 -21.87
C GLU A 436 18.78 -12.14 -20.79
N THR A 437 18.24 -11.33 -19.87
CA THR A 437 17.28 -11.79 -18.86
C THR A 437 16.01 -12.38 -19.50
N MET A 438 15.50 -11.74 -20.55
CA MET A 438 14.36 -12.28 -21.30
C MET A 438 14.67 -13.68 -21.85
N LYS A 439 15.85 -13.85 -22.45
CA LYS A 439 16.30 -15.13 -23.00
C LYS A 439 16.45 -16.21 -21.92
N GLU A 440 16.98 -15.88 -20.74
CA GLU A 440 17.08 -16.82 -19.61
C GLU A 440 15.69 -17.28 -19.13
N LYS A 441 14.70 -16.38 -19.06
CA LYS A 441 13.31 -16.73 -18.75
C LYS A 441 12.68 -17.61 -19.82
N GLU A 442 12.96 -17.35 -21.09
CA GLU A 442 12.51 -18.18 -22.21
C GLU A 442 13.10 -19.59 -22.14
N ASN A 443 14.40 -19.71 -21.87
CA ASN A 443 15.08 -20.99 -21.68
C ASN A 443 14.45 -21.79 -20.53
N LEU A 444 14.13 -21.14 -19.42
CA LEU A 444 13.44 -21.80 -18.30
C LEU A 444 12.03 -22.25 -18.69
N LEU A 445 11.29 -21.43 -19.43
CA LEU A 445 9.96 -21.79 -19.91
C LEU A 445 10.00 -23.01 -20.84
N GLU A 446 10.99 -23.08 -21.73
CA GLU A 446 11.25 -24.26 -22.58
C GLU A 446 11.59 -25.49 -21.74
N ALA A 447 12.50 -25.36 -20.77
CA ALA A 447 12.88 -26.45 -19.87
C ALA A 447 11.67 -27.00 -19.11
N ILE A 448 10.79 -26.14 -18.61
CA ILE A 448 9.54 -26.54 -17.94
C ILE A 448 8.65 -27.32 -18.91
N GLN A 449 8.48 -26.86 -20.16
CA GLN A 449 7.64 -27.55 -21.13
C GLN A 449 8.18 -28.94 -21.49
N ILE A 450 9.51 -29.08 -21.60
CA ILE A 450 10.16 -30.38 -21.78
C ILE A 450 9.92 -31.26 -20.56
N ALA A 451 10.12 -30.77 -19.33
CA ALA A 451 9.89 -31.58 -18.14
C ALA A 451 8.43 -32.06 -18.01
N GLU A 452 7.44 -31.23 -18.34
CA GLU A 452 6.02 -31.64 -18.38
C GLU A 452 5.77 -32.79 -19.35
N LEU A 453 6.43 -32.77 -20.51
CA LEU A 453 6.38 -33.87 -21.48
C LEU A 453 6.84 -35.19 -20.86
N PHE A 454 7.85 -35.14 -20.00
CA PHE A 454 8.45 -36.34 -19.39
C PHE A 454 7.73 -36.84 -18.15
N THR A 455 7.06 -35.94 -17.40
CA THR A 455 6.35 -36.29 -16.16
C THR A 455 4.90 -36.71 -16.37
N GLU A 456 4.24 -36.27 -17.45
CA GLU A 456 2.84 -36.62 -17.72
C GLU A 456 2.71 -38.00 -18.40
N ASN A 457 1.92 -38.89 -17.78
CA ASN A 457 1.72 -40.26 -18.29
C ASN A 457 1.13 -40.31 -19.71
N ASN A 458 0.29 -39.35 -20.06
CA ASN A 458 -0.42 -39.32 -21.35
C ASN A 458 0.45 -38.85 -22.53
N ASN A 459 1.70 -38.46 -22.29
CA ASN A 459 2.60 -37.88 -23.30
C ASN A 459 3.63 -38.88 -23.86
N GLU A 460 3.40 -40.20 -23.75
CA GLU A 460 4.32 -41.22 -24.27
C GLU A 460 4.68 -40.99 -25.75
N LYS A 461 3.69 -40.77 -26.63
CA LYS A 461 3.95 -40.52 -28.06
C LYS A 461 4.67 -39.21 -28.33
N ALA A 462 4.39 -38.19 -27.54
CA ALA A 462 5.09 -36.91 -27.67
C ALA A 462 6.56 -37.01 -27.20
N ARG A 463 6.85 -37.83 -26.19
CA ARG A 463 8.23 -38.21 -25.81
C ARG A 463 8.92 -39.01 -26.91
N GLU A 464 8.24 -39.99 -27.50
CA GLU A 464 8.77 -40.77 -28.63
C GLU A 464 9.17 -39.84 -29.79
N LEU A 465 8.29 -38.89 -30.15
CA LEU A 465 8.59 -37.88 -31.18
C LEU A 465 9.81 -37.03 -30.81
N TYR A 466 9.87 -36.52 -29.59
CA TYR A 466 10.97 -35.66 -29.15
C TYR A 466 12.33 -36.37 -29.21
N ILE A 467 12.40 -37.62 -28.72
CA ILE A 467 13.61 -38.43 -28.77
C ILE A 467 13.99 -38.72 -30.22
N ALA A 468 13.04 -39.17 -31.04
CA ALA A 468 13.27 -39.45 -32.46
C ALA A 468 13.74 -38.20 -33.24
N TYR A 469 13.22 -37.02 -32.92
CA TYR A 469 13.61 -35.77 -33.54
C TYR A 469 15.04 -35.35 -33.15
N ILE A 470 15.42 -35.48 -31.88
CA ILE A 470 16.78 -35.14 -31.41
C ILE A 470 17.83 -36.09 -32.01
N ASP A 471 17.54 -37.39 -32.00
CA ASP A 471 18.46 -38.42 -32.49
C ASP A 471 18.46 -38.53 -34.02
N GLY A 472 17.45 -37.96 -34.68
CA GLY A 472 17.27 -37.98 -36.13
C GLY A 472 18.28 -37.12 -36.87
N ASP A 473 18.53 -37.48 -38.14
CA ASP A 473 19.33 -36.67 -39.05
C ASP A 473 18.57 -35.39 -39.50
N GLU A 474 19.28 -34.46 -40.12
CA GLU A 474 18.68 -33.20 -40.60
C GLU A 474 17.54 -33.42 -41.60
N LYS A 475 17.58 -34.52 -42.37
CA LYS A 475 16.51 -34.87 -43.31
C LYS A 475 15.24 -35.29 -42.58
N TYR A 476 15.36 -36.11 -41.54
CA TYR A 476 14.26 -36.53 -40.68
C TYR A 476 13.65 -35.34 -39.95
N LYS A 477 14.49 -34.51 -39.32
CA LYS A 477 14.05 -33.28 -38.64
C LYS A 477 13.25 -32.39 -39.59
N HIS A 478 13.77 -32.14 -40.80
CA HIS A 478 13.07 -31.33 -41.79
C HIS A 478 11.70 -31.91 -42.19
N LYS A 479 11.57 -33.23 -42.29
CA LYS A 479 10.27 -33.87 -42.57
C LYS A 479 9.29 -33.74 -41.41
N VAL A 480 9.75 -33.92 -40.17
CA VAL A 480 8.90 -33.72 -38.98
C VAL A 480 8.38 -32.29 -38.92
N ILE A 481 9.27 -31.32 -39.12
CA ILE A 481 8.94 -29.90 -39.19
C ILE A 481 7.89 -29.65 -40.29
N ASN A 482 8.11 -30.17 -41.50
CA ASN A 482 7.18 -30.02 -42.62
C ASN A 482 5.80 -30.63 -42.35
N ALA A 483 5.75 -31.78 -41.68
CA ALA A 483 4.49 -32.40 -41.27
C ALA A 483 3.75 -31.55 -40.24
N LEU A 484 4.43 -31.04 -39.21
CA LEU A 484 3.82 -30.18 -38.19
C LEU A 484 3.37 -28.81 -38.75
N TYR A 485 4.12 -28.21 -39.67
CA TYR A 485 3.67 -27.00 -40.38
C TYR A 485 2.51 -27.27 -41.34
N SER A 486 2.43 -28.46 -41.94
CA SER A 486 1.26 -28.88 -42.71
C SER A 486 0.02 -29.01 -41.82
N LEU A 487 0.17 -29.58 -40.61
CA LEU A 487 -0.89 -29.62 -39.61
C LEU A 487 -1.34 -28.20 -39.22
N LEU A 488 -0.39 -27.29 -39.00
CA LEU A 488 -0.69 -25.90 -38.70
C LEU A 488 -1.46 -25.23 -39.85
N ARG A 489 -1.02 -25.43 -41.09
CA ARG A 489 -1.69 -24.90 -42.28
C ARG A 489 -3.11 -25.45 -42.44
N LEU A 490 -3.28 -26.76 -42.25
CA LEU A 490 -4.60 -27.39 -42.22
C LEU A 490 -5.49 -26.76 -41.15
N SER A 491 -4.95 -26.51 -39.95
CA SER A 491 -5.71 -25.83 -38.89
C SER A 491 -6.18 -24.43 -39.33
N MET A 492 -5.38 -23.69 -40.09
CA MET A 492 -5.77 -22.38 -40.61
C MET A 492 -6.83 -22.51 -41.70
N TYR A 493 -6.72 -23.49 -42.61
CA TYR A 493 -7.76 -23.77 -43.60
C TYR A 493 -9.10 -24.11 -42.94
N THR A 494 -9.09 -24.87 -41.84
CA THR A 494 -10.33 -25.14 -41.07
C THR A 494 -10.93 -23.89 -40.40
N ARG A 495 -10.16 -22.81 -40.25
CA ARG A 495 -10.65 -21.48 -39.84
C ARG A 495 -11.16 -20.65 -41.01
N GLY A 496 -10.97 -21.09 -42.25
CA GLY A 496 -11.31 -20.33 -43.45
C GLY A 496 -10.18 -19.45 -43.97
N TRP A 497 -8.93 -19.78 -43.64
CA TRP A 497 -7.77 -19.16 -44.27
C TRP A 497 -7.63 -19.64 -45.72
N LEU A 498 -7.55 -18.71 -46.68
CA LEU A 498 -7.45 -19.06 -48.10
C LEU A 498 -6.16 -18.54 -48.75
N ASN A 499 -5.51 -17.54 -48.18
CA ASN A 499 -4.31 -16.90 -48.73
C ASN A 499 -3.09 -17.14 -47.86
N ASP A 500 -2.08 -17.82 -48.39
CA ASP A 500 -0.82 -18.11 -47.67
C ASP A 500 -0.02 -16.82 -47.30
N GLU A 501 -0.44 -15.64 -47.75
CA GLU A 501 0.19 -14.34 -47.48
C GLU A 501 -0.33 -13.62 -46.22
N ASP A 502 -1.43 -14.09 -45.59
CA ASP A 502 -1.93 -13.42 -44.38
C ASP A 502 -1.11 -13.76 -43.12
N VAL A 503 -1.08 -12.85 -42.16
CA VAL A 503 -0.33 -12.99 -40.90
C VAL A 503 -1.01 -14.01 -39.96
N LEU A 504 -0.21 -14.95 -39.43
CA LEU A 504 -0.64 -15.88 -38.38
C LEU A 504 -0.61 -15.21 -36.98
N PRO A 505 -1.54 -15.54 -36.06
CA PRO A 505 -2.78 -16.29 -36.26
C PRO A 505 -3.91 -15.33 -36.64
N ILE A 506 -4.94 -15.86 -37.29
CA ILE A 506 -6.07 -15.03 -37.76
C ILE A 506 -6.97 -14.63 -36.57
N LYS A 507 -6.97 -13.33 -36.23
CA LYS A 507 -7.87 -12.74 -35.19
C LYS A 507 -9.34 -12.67 -35.63
N SER A 508 -9.58 -12.51 -36.93
CA SER A 508 -10.92 -12.50 -37.54
C SER A 508 -10.94 -13.42 -38.75
N ALA A 509 -11.77 -14.46 -38.72
CA ALA A 509 -11.93 -15.40 -39.82
C ALA A 509 -13.18 -15.08 -40.65
N PRO A 510 -13.10 -14.17 -41.65
CA PRO A 510 -14.23 -13.94 -42.52
C PRO A 510 -14.28 -15.07 -43.57
N VAL A 511 -15.22 -16.00 -43.38
CA VAL A 511 -15.51 -16.99 -44.42
C VAL A 511 -16.45 -16.36 -45.43
N TYR A 512 -15.91 -15.95 -46.58
CA TYR A 512 -16.72 -15.44 -47.68
C TYR A 512 -17.22 -16.56 -48.63
N ASN A 513 -16.56 -17.73 -48.63
CA ASN A 513 -16.87 -18.85 -49.52
C ASN A 513 -16.62 -20.22 -48.86
N GLN A 514 -17.68 -20.87 -48.37
CA GLN A 514 -17.57 -22.16 -47.67
C GLN A 514 -17.08 -23.30 -48.57
N ALA A 515 -17.49 -23.33 -49.85
CA ALA A 515 -17.10 -24.41 -50.77
C ALA A 515 -15.58 -24.42 -51.02
N GLU A 516 -14.97 -23.25 -51.07
CA GLU A 516 -13.51 -23.11 -51.24
C GLU A 516 -12.75 -23.53 -49.98
N VAL A 517 -13.30 -23.24 -48.81
CA VAL A 517 -12.77 -23.74 -47.52
C VAL A 517 -12.81 -25.27 -47.49
N ASP A 518 -13.92 -25.89 -47.90
CA ASP A 518 -14.08 -27.34 -47.88
C ASP A 518 -13.06 -28.02 -48.81
N ILE A 519 -12.81 -27.44 -49.99
CA ILE A 519 -11.76 -27.89 -50.92
C ILE A 519 -10.38 -27.78 -50.26
N LYS A 520 -10.05 -26.63 -49.66
CA LYS A 520 -8.74 -26.39 -49.03
C LYS A 520 -8.51 -27.27 -47.82
N VAL A 521 -9.52 -27.51 -47.01
CA VAL A 521 -9.46 -28.46 -45.88
C VAL A 521 -9.20 -29.87 -46.40
N SER A 522 -9.91 -30.29 -47.45
CA SER A 522 -9.70 -31.62 -48.06
C SER A 522 -8.28 -31.77 -48.64
N GLU A 523 -7.79 -30.76 -49.37
CA GLU A 523 -6.40 -30.70 -49.86
C GLU A 523 -5.39 -30.75 -48.71
N GLY A 524 -5.61 -29.97 -47.65
CA GLY A 524 -4.73 -29.89 -46.48
C GLY A 524 -4.66 -31.19 -45.68
N ILE A 525 -5.78 -31.92 -45.56
CA ILE A 525 -5.81 -33.25 -44.93
C ILE A 525 -4.93 -34.22 -45.72
N VAL A 526 -5.07 -34.23 -47.05
CA VAL A 526 -4.28 -35.10 -47.93
C VAL A 526 -2.79 -34.74 -47.88
N ASP A 527 -2.45 -33.45 -47.92
CA ASP A 527 -1.06 -32.97 -47.79
C ASP A 527 -0.44 -33.43 -46.45
N PHE A 528 -1.15 -33.25 -45.35
CA PHE A 528 -0.67 -33.62 -44.03
C PHE A 528 -0.43 -35.14 -43.90
N GLU A 529 -1.38 -35.96 -44.37
CA GLU A 529 -1.23 -37.42 -44.34
C GLU A 529 -0.08 -37.92 -45.22
N ASN A 530 0.12 -37.29 -46.38
CA ASN A 530 1.24 -37.63 -47.25
C ASN A 530 2.59 -37.28 -46.60
N LYS A 531 2.69 -36.10 -45.97
CA LYS A 531 3.90 -35.70 -45.22
C LYS A 531 4.19 -36.60 -44.03
N CYS A 532 3.15 -37.12 -43.36
CA CYS A 532 3.35 -38.14 -42.32
C CYS A 532 3.91 -39.43 -42.91
N LYS A 533 3.36 -39.92 -44.04
CA LYS A 533 3.85 -41.14 -44.72
C LYS A 533 5.30 -41.02 -45.21
N GLU A 534 5.73 -39.82 -45.60
CA GLU A 534 7.12 -39.58 -46.01
C GLU A 534 8.14 -39.85 -44.89
N LEU A 535 7.73 -39.89 -43.62
CA LEU A 535 8.58 -40.24 -42.49
C LEU A 535 8.98 -41.72 -42.50
N ASP A 536 8.14 -42.61 -43.05
CA ASP A 536 8.43 -44.05 -43.11
C ASP A 536 9.51 -44.40 -44.15
N VAL A 537 9.59 -43.62 -45.24
CA VAL A 537 10.49 -43.89 -46.38
C VAL A 537 11.98 -43.71 -46.05
N ILE A 538 12.33 -43.13 -44.88
CA ILE A 538 13.74 -42.94 -44.50
C ILE A 538 14.37 -44.24 -43.95
N ASN A 539 13.58 -45.17 -43.41
CA ASN A 539 14.11 -46.39 -42.78
C ASN A 539 14.29 -47.58 -43.73
N ASP A 540 13.80 -47.50 -44.96
CA ASP A 540 13.95 -48.54 -46.00
C ASP A 540 15.40 -48.73 -46.52
N GLY A 541 16.38 -48.05 -45.91
CA GLY A 541 17.80 -48.20 -46.22
C GLY A 541 18.55 -49.21 -45.34
N GLN A 542 17.91 -49.80 -44.32
CA GLN A 542 18.47 -50.90 -43.53
C GLN A 542 17.58 -52.13 -43.69
N ASP A 543 18.07 -53.08 -44.51
CA ASP A 543 17.53 -54.44 -44.69
C ASP A 543 17.53 -55.24 -43.37
N ASN A 544 16.66 -54.89 -42.42
CA ASN A 544 16.35 -55.73 -41.28
C ASN A 544 14.88 -56.16 -41.37
N GLU A 545 14.68 -57.37 -41.90
CA GLU A 545 13.42 -58.10 -42.02
C GLU A 545 12.83 -58.55 -40.66
N ASP A 546 13.03 -57.79 -39.58
CA ASP A 546 12.37 -58.06 -38.29
C ASP A 546 11.10 -57.22 -38.20
N SER A 547 9.98 -57.94 -38.27
CA SER A 547 8.61 -57.50 -38.50
C SER A 547 7.94 -56.72 -37.36
N ASP A 548 8.66 -55.86 -36.65
CA ASP A 548 8.11 -54.93 -35.65
C ASP A 548 8.59 -53.48 -35.92
N SER A 549 8.92 -53.16 -37.17
CA SER A 549 9.23 -51.81 -37.64
C SER A 549 8.07 -50.85 -37.32
N LYS A 550 8.15 -50.20 -36.16
CA LYS A 550 7.31 -49.09 -35.72
C LYS A 550 7.26 -48.07 -36.87
N SER A 551 6.12 -47.97 -37.56
CA SER A 551 5.90 -46.92 -38.57
C SER A 551 6.00 -45.56 -37.88
N PHE A 552 6.97 -44.76 -38.32
CA PHE A 552 7.21 -43.40 -37.83
C PHE A 552 6.12 -42.44 -38.33
N ALA A 553 5.44 -42.76 -39.43
CA ALA A 553 4.26 -42.04 -39.89
C ALA A 553 3.13 -42.04 -38.85
N ASN A 554 3.01 -43.13 -38.08
CA ASN A 554 2.03 -43.23 -37.00
C ASN A 554 2.43 -42.39 -35.78
N ILE A 555 3.70 -42.03 -35.57
CA ILE A 555 4.11 -41.26 -34.38
C ILE A 555 3.41 -39.90 -34.34
N ILE A 556 3.35 -39.17 -35.46
CA ILE A 556 2.67 -37.86 -35.50
C ILE A 556 1.16 -38.03 -35.39
N LEU A 557 0.57 -39.01 -36.08
CA LEU A 557 -0.88 -39.24 -36.02
C LEU A 557 -1.35 -39.73 -34.64
N ASP A 558 -0.51 -40.45 -33.91
CA ASP A 558 -0.77 -40.95 -32.57
C ASP A 558 -0.49 -39.92 -31.47
N LEU A 559 -0.01 -38.72 -31.83
CA LEU A 559 0.21 -37.66 -30.84
C LEU A 559 -1.12 -37.31 -30.15
N PRO A 560 -1.09 -37.10 -28.82
CA PRO A 560 -2.26 -36.63 -28.08
C PRO A 560 -2.83 -35.35 -28.68
N LEU A 561 -4.16 -35.29 -28.76
CA LEU A 561 -4.83 -34.08 -29.19
C LEU A 561 -4.83 -33.05 -28.06
N VAL A 562 -4.27 -31.87 -28.31
CA VAL A 562 -4.17 -30.79 -27.31
C VAL A 562 -4.69 -29.46 -27.86
N ARG A 563 -5.32 -28.68 -26.99
CA ARG A 563 -5.73 -27.29 -27.27
C ARG A 563 -5.25 -26.36 -26.18
N TYR A 564 -5.18 -25.07 -26.51
CA TYR A 564 -4.89 -24.01 -25.56
C TYR A 564 -6.16 -23.26 -25.18
N ARG A 565 -6.46 -23.17 -23.87
CA ARG A 565 -7.56 -22.38 -23.28
C ARG A 565 -7.06 -21.72 -22.00
N HIS A 566 -6.17 -20.74 -22.11
CA HIS A 566 -5.36 -20.16 -21.01
C HIS A 566 -4.40 -21.17 -20.31
N GLU A 567 -4.63 -22.47 -20.51
CA GLU A 567 -3.80 -23.60 -20.16
C GLU A 567 -3.91 -24.68 -21.25
N TRP A 568 -2.94 -25.59 -21.28
CA TRP A 568 -2.97 -26.74 -22.19
C TRP A 568 -3.96 -27.77 -21.68
N GLN A 569 -4.87 -28.20 -22.55
CA GLN A 569 -5.86 -29.23 -22.27
C GLN A 569 -5.67 -30.37 -23.25
N THR A 570 -5.49 -31.59 -22.73
CA THR A 570 -5.56 -32.82 -23.51
C THR A 570 -7.02 -33.18 -23.77
N SER A 571 -7.30 -33.73 -24.94
CA SER A 571 -8.60 -34.35 -25.20
C SER A 571 -8.76 -35.58 -24.33
N ASN A 572 -9.90 -35.64 -23.63
CA ASN A 572 -10.28 -36.76 -22.77
C ASN A 572 -11.58 -37.43 -23.25
N SER A 573 -12.12 -37.01 -24.40
CA SER A 573 -13.41 -37.47 -24.93
C SER A 573 -13.20 -38.21 -26.25
N TYR A 574 -13.71 -39.44 -26.32
CA TYR A 574 -13.74 -40.21 -27.57
C TYR A 574 -14.50 -39.48 -28.69
N GLY A 575 -15.52 -38.69 -28.34
CA GLY A 575 -16.28 -37.90 -29.31
C GLY A 575 -15.50 -36.72 -29.87
N GLU A 576 -14.45 -36.26 -29.19
CA GLU A 576 -13.54 -35.22 -29.70
C GLU A 576 -12.35 -35.83 -30.45
N GLY A 577 -12.02 -37.10 -30.18
CA GLY A 577 -10.80 -37.79 -30.62
C GLY A 577 -9.67 -37.59 -29.61
N LEU A 578 -8.97 -38.65 -29.24
CA LEU A 578 -7.87 -38.63 -28.27
C LEU A 578 -6.52 -38.29 -28.93
N THR A 579 -6.37 -38.61 -30.22
CA THR A 579 -5.16 -38.36 -31.01
C THR A 579 -5.43 -37.48 -32.23
N LEU A 580 -4.37 -36.98 -32.87
CA LEU A 580 -4.47 -36.23 -34.13
C LEU A 580 -5.14 -37.06 -35.24
N GLY A 581 -4.77 -38.33 -35.37
CA GLY A 581 -5.33 -39.25 -36.36
C GLY A 581 -6.82 -39.51 -36.12
N GLU A 582 -7.22 -39.72 -34.88
CA GLU A 582 -8.64 -39.87 -34.52
C GLU A 582 -9.43 -38.59 -34.83
N ARG A 583 -8.88 -37.42 -34.51
CA ARG A 583 -9.54 -36.14 -34.82
C ARG A 583 -9.73 -35.94 -36.31
N LEU A 584 -8.72 -36.25 -37.13
CA LEU A 584 -8.82 -36.15 -38.58
C LEU A 584 -9.83 -37.15 -39.14
N LYS A 585 -9.94 -38.35 -38.55
CA LYS A 585 -10.96 -39.32 -38.93
C LYS A 585 -12.37 -38.78 -38.66
N ILE A 586 -12.60 -38.18 -37.49
CA ILE A 586 -13.88 -37.51 -37.14
C ILE A 586 -14.19 -36.37 -38.13
N LEU A 587 -13.17 -35.59 -38.51
CA LEU A 587 -13.33 -34.51 -39.49
C LEU A 587 -13.71 -35.06 -40.88
N LYS A 588 -13.16 -36.21 -41.28
CA LYS A 588 -13.44 -36.88 -42.56
C LYS A 588 -14.81 -37.55 -42.63
N THR A 589 -15.30 -38.12 -41.51
CA THR A 589 -16.59 -38.83 -41.49
C THR A 589 -17.79 -37.90 -41.52
N GLY A 590 -17.64 -36.63 -41.14
CA GLY A 590 -18.68 -35.61 -41.31
C GLY A 590 -19.88 -35.79 -40.37
N GLU A 591 -21.09 -35.44 -40.84
CA GLU A 591 -22.34 -35.48 -40.06
C GLU A 591 -22.95 -36.89 -39.89
N ASP A 592 -22.34 -37.93 -40.49
CA ASP A 592 -22.90 -39.29 -40.51
C ASP A 592 -22.72 -40.08 -39.18
N ASP A 593 -22.03 -39.51 -38.18
CA ASP A 593 -21.84 -40.09 -36.84
C ASP A 593 -22.78 -39.41 -35.80
N GLU A 594 -23.14 -40.13 -34.71
CA GLU A 594 -23.92 -39.62 -33.55
C GLU A 594 -23.29 -38.39 -32.85
N ASN A 595 -22.10 -37.96 -33.28
CA ASN A 595 -21.29 -36.86 -32.76
C ASN A 595 -21.24 -35.63 -33.69
N GLY A 596 -22.28 -35.33 -34.48
CA GLY A 596 -22.28 -34.27 -35.52
C GLY A 596 -21.82 -32.86 -35.08
N PHE A 597 -21.82 -32.53 -33.78
CA PHE A 597 -21.21 -31.28 -33.29
C PHE A 597 -19.67 -31.31 -33.33
N SER A 598 -19.07 -32.47 -33.05
CA SER A 598 -17.62 -32.67 -32.99
C SER A 598 -16.94 -32.70 -34.35
N SER A 599 -17.66 -33.01 -35.43
CA SER A 599 -17.14 -33.00 -36.81
C SER A 599 -17.09 -31.60 -37.43
N CYS A 600 -17.53 -30.57 -36.72
CA CYS A 600 -17.43 -29.18 -37.19
C CYS A 600 -15.98 -28.79 -37.50
N MET A 601 -15.72 -28.38 -38.75
CA MET A 601 -14.41 -27.91 -39.21
C MET A 601 -13.84 -26.82 -38.31
N ARG A 602 -14.65 -25.83 -37.93
CA ARG A 602 -14.16 -24.68 -37.17
C ARG A 602 -13.75 -25.03 -35.74
N LEU A 603 -14.49 -25.92 -35.08
CA LEU A 603 -14.14 -26.42 -33.74
C LEU A 603 -12.85 -27.26 -33.76
N THR A 604 -12.60 -27.95 -34.88
CA THR A 604 -11.35 -28.71 -35.09
C THR A 604 -10.13 -27.81 -35.16
N SER A 605 -10.28 -26.56 -35.61
CA SER A 605 -9.14 -25.66 -35.76
C SER A 605 -8.36 -25.39 -34.48
N ASN A 606 -9.04 -25.21 -33.33
CA ASN A 606 -8.37 -24.92 -32.05
C ASN A 606 -7.49 -26.11 -31.61
N TRP A 607 -7.98 -27.33 -31.84
CA TRP A 607 -7.28 -28.56 -31.52
C TRP A 607 -6.07 -28.77 -32.43
N LEU A 608 -6.23 -28.62 -33.75
CA LEU A 608 -5.11 -28.81 -34.68
C LEU A 608 -4.05 -27.70 -34.53
N ALA A 609 -4.48 -26.44 -34.41
CA ALA A 609 -3.56 -25.31 -34.23
C ALA A 609 -2.80 -25.42 -32.89
N GLY A 610 -3.52 -25.73 -31.80
CA GLY A 610 -2.91 -25.95 -30.49
C GLY A 610 -1.93 -27.11 -30.49
N SER A 611 -2.28 -28.23 -31.13
CA SER A 611 -1.40 -29.39 -31.23
C SER A 611 -0.15 -29.10 -32.06
N ALA A 612 -0.30 -28.51 -33.25
CA ALA A 612 0.84 -28.14 -34.08
C ALA A 612 1.77 -27.17 -33.33
N TYR A 613 1.21 -26.14 -32.71
CA TYR A 613 1.96 -25.19 -31.90
C TYR A 613 2.74 -25.88 -30.76
N ARG A 614 2.04 -26.72 -29.98
CA ARG A 614 2.64 -27.42 -28.84
C ARG A 614 3.81 -28.28 -29.29
N TYR A 615 3.62 -29.07 -30.35
CA TYR A 615 4.63 -30.02 -30.78
C TYR A 615 5.81 -29.37 -31.50
N LEU A 616 5.59 -28.29 -32.27
CA LEU A 616 6.69 -27.44 -32.78
C LEU A 616 7.52 -26.87 -31.63
N THR A 617 6.85 -26.38 -30.58
CA THR A 617 7.54 -25.84 -29.40
C THR A 617 8.33 -26.94 -28.68
N VAL A 618 7.76 -28.14 -28.53
CA VAL A 618 8.42 -29.28 -27.86
C VAL A 618 9.72 -29.68 -28.55
N ILE A 619 9.77 -29.66 -29.88
CA ILE A 619 10.98 -30.01 -30.64
C ILE A 619 11.98 -28.84 -30.75
N GLY A 620 11.68 -27.68 -30.16
CA GLY A 620 12.57 -26.52 -30.14
C GLY A 620 12.54 -25.65 -31.39
N GLU A 621 11.51 -25.78 -32.24
CA GLU A 621 11.31 -24.89 -33.38
C GLU A 621 10.84 -23.49 -32.96
N GLU A 622 11.13 -22.50 -33.80
CA GLU A 622 10.67 -21.13 -33.58
C GLU A 622 9.14 -21.08 -33.54
N LYS A 623 8.60 -20.40 -32.53
CA LYS A 623 7.15 -20.30 -32.32
C LYS A 623 6.52 -19.60 -33.53
N PRO A 624 5.55 -20.23 -34.21
CA PRO A 624 5.00 -19.66 -35.44
C PRO A 624 4.16 -18.40 -35.19
N PHE A 625 3.69 -18.19 -33.96
CA PHE A 625 2.93 -17.01 -33.53
C PHE A 625 2.86 -16.95 -31.98
N ASP A 626 2.16 -15.96 -31.41
CA ASP A 626 1.78 -15.97 -29.99
C ASP A 626 0.49 -16.77 -29.79
N ILE A 627 0.55 -17.88 -29.05
CA ILE A 627 -0.61 -18.76 -28.81
C ILE A 627 -1.77 -18.04 -28.11
N GLU A 628 -1.52 -16.95 -27.37
CA GLU A 628 -2.57 -16.15 -26.73
C GLU A 628 -3.40 -15.37 -27.76
N ASP A 629 -2.84 -15.08 -28.94
CA ASP A 629 -3.56 -14.44 -30.05
C ASP A 629 -4.49 -15.43 -30.78
N LEU A 630 -4.40 -16.74 -30.49
CA LEU A 630 -5.26 -17.75 -31.09
C LEU A 630 -6.68 -17.66 -30.51
N ARG A 631 -7.57 -16.94 -31.22
CA ARG A 631 -8.98 -16.83 -30.83
C ARG A 631 -9.63 -18.20 -30.63
N GLU A 632 -10.32 -18.37 -29.52
CA GLU A 632 -11.14 -19.54 -29.26
C GLU A 632 -12.42 -19.51 -30.12
N ILE A 633 -12.57 -20.52 -30.97
CA ILE A 633 -13.83 -20.79 -31.67
C ILE A 633 -14.64 -21.77 -30.82
N SER A 634 -15.78 -21.31 -30.28
CA SER A 634 -16.70 -22.08 -29.43
C SER A 634 -18.02 -22.33 -30.10
#